data_AF-A0A7Y0PB12-F1
#
_entry.id   AF-A0A7Y0PB12-F1
#
_cell.length_a   1.000
_cell.length_b   1.000
_cell.length_c   1.000
_cell.angle_alpha   90.00
_cell.angle_beta   90.00
_cell.angle_gamma   90.00
#
_symmetry.space_group_name_H-M   'P 1'
#
loop_
_entity.id
_entity.type
_entity.pdbx_description
1 polymer ?
#
loop_
_entity_poly.entity_id
_entity_poly.type
_entity_poly.pdbx_seq_one_letter_code
_entity_poly.pdbx_strand_id
1 'polypeptide(L)'
;MDRIAYCAIHPAIGIARVGDSPDEYFLDEPSSYKDAAGRVKRQAVRFRIFAYNEQDQPVRELTGTDADITWTAHLVNRKGAAQVFLPVRGGPSRRNEGVAEERLVIDPGTRSVSGPAAKATFDGGTFLGHPVYLGELRTDEQGRLLVLGGHGRSGSEPDDKPLPSFADNDGWHDDTADGPVTARVVVDGQEIEVRPAWVVVAPPDFAPAISNLVTLYDVAEQVAWEKDWIKPPGEVSFDNDIVPLLARAMGYQWVSGPATRGHRYAASRDGVVERFGDFLEPDHLALLRDPGEAGAQARRRIVGLIRVPHTIADEATARRQATPAYMPQLSGDGGAGTPGEPQTWFTVTPLQYQRLTLWADGHFTVGDPPATATEPERLDRAALEACVGGPFFPGIEMSSLCRDPDRYAAPFRFRGDQVPGCMTERMAVPWQADFTDCRHLWWPAQRPDDVIVEQDYHAVAAALFPDGSTADRAIKTTAFPRWRWDRGIGDQLPVSPAQGRNDRRHREMVDEWPQLGFLKPTADGVVVETERPSYVGLRHRDYFHIMLNLYQYPDFLPMAWKLANGFLEAAAAKQKDPFTDTDLKPFRYEERAFDARMDSIYDALVDTAGRYDPASDSLFRTREDVVERLRQSGPLNQTDGVWLRNVATIGPIDDLTGFLTRIWLDEVGEGDPGQNHANVFTRTLESVRIQTAPLSSIEYAQDDTLLESAFTLPLFQLVVSQFTEQFFPEILGMTLFLEWESVELTTTQRLLEHHKLDSTYYALHVAIDNAHEGHGGIAKRAVKRYLGRFPDDSRQEQWRRVWNGYVAFRTTGTLGADLAAKVTSPTRTRDRVIAMIEHKKKYGSLNHARVAPQTGMSNNLFENPGQMLDALVGSGQVVPGDPDGSPFMAQMRFGGHMYRVFTDEEQRYWADWIRSLPSSPPPPGRRVAFKPATEAPAPPAPTGTVRHLVFASSAEEVADHPRGTLLGHGSAH
;
A
#
# COMPACT_ATOMS: atom_id res chain seq x y z
N MET A 1 -23.84 53.28 12.00
CA MET A 1 -24.10 51.83 11.86
C MET A 1 -24.20 51.58 10.38
N ASP A 2 -23.21 50.91 9.81
CA ASP A 2 -23.25 50.59 8.38
C ASP A 2 -24.45 49.68 8.11
N ARG A 3 -25.23 50.02 7.09
CA ARG A 3 -26.46 49.32 6.74
C ARG A 3 -26.10 47.93 6.20
N ILE A 4 -26.59 46.88 6.85
CA ILE A 4 -26.47 45.49 6.37
C ILE A 4 -27.34 45.34 5.12
N ALA A 5 -26.73 44.99 3.99
CA ALA A 5 -27.43 44.74 2.74
C ALA A 5 -27.89 43.27 2.66
N TYR A 6 -26.99 42.33 2.96
CA TYR A 6 -27.24 40.90 3.02
C TYR A 6 -26.21 40.22 3.93
N CYS A 7 -26.39 38.93 4.20
CA CYS A 7 -25.42 38.08 4.88
C CYS A 7 -24.97 36.93 3.98
N ALA A 8 -23.80 36.35 4.23
CA ALA A 8 -23.35 35.14 3.54
C ALA A 8 -22.70 34.16 4.51
N ILE A 9 -22.90 32.87 4.23
CA ILE A 9 -22.30 31.77 4.99
C ILE A 9 -20.90 31.48 4.43
N HIS A 10 -19.91 31.35 5.33
CA HIS A 10 -18.53 30.98 5.03
C HIS A 10 -18.03 29.85 5.94
N PRO A 11 -17.24 28.87 5.45
CA PRO A 11 -16.81 28.75 4.05
C PRO A 11 -18.00 28.54 3.10
N ALA A 12 -17.92 29.08 1.88
CA ALA A 12 -18.97 28.95 0.87
C ALA A 12 -19.15 27.50 0.41
N ILE A 13 -18.05 26.73 0.44
CA ILE A 13 -18.00 25.28 0.28
C ILE A 13 -17.19 24.74 1.47
N GLY A 14 -17.86 24.12 2.42
CA GLY A 14 -17.24 23.52 3.60
C GLY A 14 -16.89 22.05 3.39
N ILE A 15 -15.76 21.62 3.97
CA ILE A 15 -15.26 20.25 3.87
C ILE A 15 -15.22 19.63 5.27
N ALA A 16 -16.07 18.62 5.49
CA ALA A 16 -15.98 17.71 6.63
C ALA A 16 -15.37 16.39 6.18
N ARG A 17 -14.75 15.66 7.11
CA ARG A 17 -14.17 14.33 6.81
C ARG A 17 -14.67 13.28 7.79
N VAL A 18 -14.95 12.09 7.26
CA VAL A 18 -15.38 10.93 8.05
C VAL A 18 -14.28 10.47 9.03
N GLY A 19 -14.69 9.77 10.09
CA GLY A 19 -13.81 9.30 11.16
C GLY A 19 -14.56 8.29 12.03
N ASP A 20 -13.94 7.16 12.36
CA ASP A 20 -14.57 6.08 13.13
C ASP A 20 -14.59 6.33 14.65
N SER A 21 -14.02 7.45 15.13
CA SER A 21 -14.22 7.88 16.51
C SER A 21 -15.68 8.31 16.74
N PRO A 22 -16.38 7.74 17.74
CA PRO A 22 -17.79 7.99 17.98
C PRO A 22 -18.07 9.42 18.44
N ASP A 23 -17.15 10.01 19.22
CA ASP A 23 -17.40 11.26 19.94
C ASP A 23 -16.35 12.34 19.68
N GLU A 24 -15.10 11.97 19.37
CA GLU A 24 -14.02 12.93 19.17
C GLU A 24 -13.96 13.45 17.72
N TYR A 25 -13.67 14.74 17.60
CA TYR A 25 -13.51 15.45 16.33
C TYR A 25 -12.55 16.63 16.51
N PHE A 26 -12.08 17.18 15.40
CA PHE A 26 -11.27 18.40 15.38
C PHE A 26 -11.80 19.39 14.34
N LEU A 27 -11.36 20.65 14.47
CA LEU A 27 -11.72 21.77 13.59
C LEU A 27 -10.47 22.32 12.90
N ASP A 28 -9.39 22.42 13.67
CA ASP A 28 -8.06 22.84 13.26
C ASP A 28 -7.07 21.66 13.45
N GLU A 29 -5.81 21.83 13.03
CA GLU A 29 -4.78 20.80 13.15
C GLU A 29 -4.70 20.23 14.58
N PRO A 30 -5.02 18.93 14.79
CA PRO A 30 -5.03 18.34 16.12
C PRO A 30 -3.62 17.87 16.50
N SER A 31 -3.35 17.77 17.80
CA SER A 31 -2.12 17.10 18.28
C SER A 31 -2.08 15.62 17.87
N SER A 32 -3.24 14.97 17.73
CA SER A 32 -3.43 13.58 17.34
C SER A 32 -4.68 13.46 16.47
N TYR A 33 -4.54 12.84 15.29
CA TYR A 33 -5.64 12.57 14.37
C TYR A 33 -6.50 11.40 14.83
N LYS A 34 -5.96 10.55 15.71
CA LYS A 34 -6.67 9.42 16.33
C LYS A 34 -6.92 9.65 17.81
N ASP A 35 -8.01 9.06 18.30
CA ASP A 35 -8.35 9.03 19.73
C ASP A 35 -7.47 8.03 20.51
N ALA A 36 -7.66 7.98 21.82
CA ALA A 36 -6.87 7.11 22.69
C ALA A 36 -7.04 5.61 22.40
N ALA A 37 -8.08 5.22 21.67
CA ALA A 37 -8.31 3.84 21.22
C ALA A 37 -7.76 3.58 19.80
N GLY A 38 -7.12 4.56 19.18
CA GLY A 38 -6.57 4.43 17.82
C GLY A 38 -7.62 4.60 16.71
N ARG A 39 -8.79 5.17 17.01
CA ARG A 39 -9.82 5.47 16.00
C ARG A 39 -9.63 6.88 15.44
N VAL A 40 -9.82 7.05 14.15
CA VAL A 40 -9.70 8.33 13.43
C VAL A 40 -10.78 9.30 13.89
N LYS A 41 -10.37 10.47 14.36
CA LYS A 41 -11.27 11.58 14.71
C LYS A 41 -11.89 12.16 13.46
N ARG A 42 -13.17 12.54 13.54
CA ARG A 42 -13.83 13.26 12.44
C ARG A 42 -13.25 14.66 12.29
N GLN A 43 -13.10 15.13 11.05
CA GLN A 43 -12.87 16.56 10.80
C GLN A 43 -14.22 17.24 10.63
N ALA A 44 -14.55 18.13 11.55
CA ALA A 44 -15.75 18.94 11.45
C ALA A 44 -15.45 20.22 10.66
N VAL A 45 -16.46 20.76 9.96
CA VAL A 45 -16.37 22.10 9.36
C VAL A 45 -17.18 23.09 10.19
N ARG A 46 -16.60 24.28 10.42
CA ARG A 46 -17.27 25.40 11.10
C ARG A 46 -17.77 26.42 10.08
N PHE A 47 -19.07 26.64 10.05
CA PHE A 47 -19.70 27.69 9.27
C PHE A 47 -20.01 28.93 10.12
N ARG A 48 -19.76 30.09 9.53
CA ARG A 48 -19.89 31.43 10.12
C ARG A 48 -20.73 32.30 9.19
N ILE A 49 -21.42 33.30 9.73
CA ILE A 49 -22.23 34.24 8.95
C ILE A 49 -21.55 35.60 8.99
N PHE A 50 -21.31 36.19 7.83
CA PHE A 50 -20.79 37.55 7.72
C PHE A 50 -21.82 38.47 7.08
N ALA A 51 -21.98 39.66 7.65
CA ALA A 51 -22.80 40.73 7.11
C ALA A 51 -22.02 41.55 6.07
N TYR A 52 -22.67 41.92 4.98
CA TYR A 52 -22.09 42.68 3.88
C TYR A 52 -22.85 43.98 3.62
N ASN A 53 -22.13 45.00 3.14
CA ASN A 53 -22.73 46.27 2.70
C ASN A 53 -23.17 46.21 1.24
N GLU A 54 -23.71 47.32 0.71
CA GLU A 54 -24.17 47.43 -0.69
C GLU A 54 -23.02 47.37 -1.73
N GLN A 55 -21.75 47.39 -1.28
CA GLN A 55 -20.55 47.27 -2.12
C GLN A 55 -19.92 45.86 -2.05
N ASP A 56 -20.67 44.86 -1.56
CA ASP A 56 -20.21 43.47 -1.33
C ASP A 56 -18.94 43.40 -0.44
N GLN A 57 -18.73 44.37 0.46
CA GLN A 57 -17.62 44.34 1.42
C GLN A 57 -18.09 43.75 2.76
N PRO A 58 -17.31 42.83 3.37
CA PRO A 58 -17.66 42.26 4.66
C PRO A 58 -17.53 43.32 5.75
N VAL A 59 -18.59 43.50 6.53
CA VAL A 59 -18.67 44.47 7.64
C VAL A 59 -18.22 43.82 8.94
N ARG A 60 -18.81 42.66 9.28
CA ARG A 60 -18.52 41.91 10.51
C ARG A 60 -19.12 40.51 10.46
N GLU A 61 -18.64 39.63 11.33
CA GLU A 61 -19.33 38.37 11.66
C GLU A 61 -20.62 38.66 12.47
N LEU A 62 -21.66 37.86 12.25
CA LEU A 62 -22.84 37.76 13.09
C LEU A 62 -22.79 36.44 13.87
N THR A 63 -22.91 36.54 15.19
CA THR A 63 -23.02 35.40 16.11
C THR A 63 -24.38 35.37 16.81
N GLY A 64 -24.64 34.37 17.64
CA GLY A 64 -25.87 34.28 18.43
C GLY A 64 -26.08 35.43 19.43
N THR A 65 -25.07 36.27 19.68
CA THR A 65 -25.24 37.51 20.46
C THR A 65 -25.70 38.70 19.60
N ASP A 66 -25.49 38.63 18.29
CA ASP A 66 -25.79 39.69 17.34
C ASP A 66 -27.14 39.52 16.63
N ALA A 67 -27.59 38.26 16.50
CA ALA A 67 -28.76 37.89 15.71
C ALA A 67 -29.38 36.58 16.21
N ASP A 68 -30.69 36.40 15.96
CA ASP A 68 -31.31 35.08 16.05
C ASP A 68 -30.95 34.29 14.79
N ILE A 69 -30.15 33.23 14.98
CA ILE A 69 -29.65 32.39 13.89
C ILE A 69 -30.24 30.97 14.00
N THR A 70 -30.95 30.56 12.96
CA THR A 70 -31.34 29.16 12.75
C THR A 70 -30.60 28.61 11.54
N TRP A 71 -29.77 27.60 11.77
CA TRP A 71 -29.05 26.88 10.73
C TRP A 71 -29.86 25.72 10.21
N THR A 72 -29.72 25.43 8.92
CA THR A 72 -30.39 24.33 8.24
C THR A 72 -29.44 23.66 7.26
N ALA A 73 -29.36 22.33 7.26
CA ALA A 73 -28.57 21.58 6.29
C ALA A 73 -29.29 20.31 5.84
N HIS A 74 -28.96 19.84 4.63
CA HIS A 74 -29.56 18.65 4.02
C HIS A 74 -28.48 17.77 3.38
N LEU A 75 -27.93 16.83 4.16
CA LEU A 75 -26.90 15.89 3.67
C LEU A 75 -27.56 14.70 2.98
N VAL A 76 -27.12 14.38 1.76
CA VAL A 76 -27.63 13.23 0.98
C VAL A 76 -26.46 12.47 0.33
N ASN A 77 -26.55 11.15 0.29
CA ASN A 77 -25.68 10.29 -0.52
C ASN A 77 -26.47 9.71 -1.68
N ARG A 78 -26.06 10.01 -2.91
CA ARG A 78 -26.71 9.55 -4.15
C ARG A 78 -25.92 8.50 -4.92
N LYS A 79 -24.77 8.07 -4.40
CA LYS A 79 -23.81 7.23 -5.14
C LYS A 79 -24.42 5.92 -5.62
N GLY A 80 -25.28 5.30 -4.81
CA GLY A 80 -25.95 4.05 -5.16
C GLY A 80 -26.89 4.17 -6.37
N ALA A 81 -27.35 5.37 -6.69
CA ALA A 81 -28.23 5.66 -7.83
C ALA A 81 -27.52 6.36 -8.99
N ALA A 82 -26.22 6.61 -8.90
CA ALA A 82 -25.48 7.39 -9.88
C ALA A 82 -25.22 6.62 -11.19
N GLN A 83 -24.82 7.35 -12.24
CA GLN A 83 -24.33 6.74 -13.48
C GLN A 83 -23.07 5.89 -13.20
N VAL A 84 -22.91 4.80 -13.95
CA VAL A 84 -21.67 4.00 -13.91
C VAL A 84 -20.51 4.89 -14.34
N PHE A 85 -19.40 4.84 -13.60
CA PHE A 85 -18.25 5.74 -13.80
C PHE A 85 -17.59 5.52 -15.17
N LEU A 86 -17.36 4.25 -15.56
CA LEU A 86 -16.85 3.86 -16.88
C LEU A 86 -17.83 2.90 -17.57
N PRO A 87 -18.85 3.41 -18.28
CA PRO A 87 -19.84 2.56 -18.92
C PRO A 87 -19.23 1.75 -20.05
N VAL A 88 -19.46 0.43 -20.04
CA VAL A 88 -19.09 -0.47 -21.13
C VAL A 88 -20.24 -0.55 -22.14
N ARG A 89 -19.90 -0.66 -23.44
CA ARG A 89 -20.93 -0.72 -24.49
C ARG A 89 -21.87 -1.91 -24.28
N GLY A 90 -23.16 -1.63 -24.12
CA GLY A 90 -24.19 -2.66 -23.87
C GLY A 90 -24.28 -3.11 -22.41
N GLY A 91 -23.49 -2.53 -21.51
CA GLY A 91 -23.61 -2.69 -20.06
C GLY A 91 -24.62 -1.71 -19.44
N PRO A 92 -24.81 -1.77 -18.11
CA PRO A 92 -25.72 -0.89 -17.40
C PRO A 92 -25.28 0.57 -17.51
N SER A 93 -26.27 1.46 -17.57
CA SER A 93 -26.06 2.91 -17.65
C SER A 93 -25.96 3.58 -16.27
N ARG A 94 -26.48 2.91 -15.24
CA ARG A 94 -26.60 3.38 -13.86
C ARG A 94 -26.22 2.26 -12.91
N ARG A 95 -25.62 2.61 -11.77
CA ARG A 95 -25.44 1.68 -10.66
C ARG A 95 -26.79 1.16 -10.19
N ASN A 96 -26.84 -0.09 -9.75
CA ASN A 96 -28.06 -0.77 -9.31
C ASN A 96 -29.19 -0.68 -10.34
N GLU A 97 -28.88 -0.92 -11.62
CA GLU A 97 -29.87 -0.86 -12.70
C GLU A 97 -31.04 -1.81 -12.43
N GLY A 98 -32.28 -1.32 -12.60
CA GLY A 98 -33.50 -2.06 -12.27
C GLY A 98 -34.02 -1.88 -10.83
N VAL A 99 -33.28 -1.22 -9.93
CA VAL A 99 -33.76 -0.87 -8.59
C VAL A 99 -34.25 0.58 -8.54
N ALA A 100 -35.39 0.83 -7.92
CA ALA A 100 -35.99 2.15 -7.79
C ALA A 100 -35.05 3.13 -7.04
N GLU A 101 -34.93 4.38 -7.53
CA GLU A 101 -33.95 5.36 -7.04
C GLU A 101 -34.17 5.73 -5.57
N GLU A 102 -35.43 5.82 -5.15
CA GLU A 102 -35.82 6.12 -3.75
C GLU A 102 -35.32 5.08 -2.75
N ARG A 103 -34.97 3.87 -3.22
CA ARG A 103 -34.36 2.82 -2.39
C ARG A 103 -32.84 2.87 -2.36
N LEU A 104 -32.20 3.70 -3.18
CA LEU A 104 -30.75 3.77 -3.37
C LEU A 104 -30.14 5.08 -2.90
N VAL A 105 -30.94 6.15 -2.87
CA VAL A 105 -30.53 7.46 -2.35
C VAL A 105 -30.72 7.48 -0.84
N ILE A 106 -29.63 7.74 -0.10
CA ILE A 106 -29.67 7.87 1.35
C ILE A 106 -30.00 9.33 1.66
N ASP A 107 -31.27 9.57 1.94
CA ASP A 107 -31.79 10.89 2.28
C ASP A 107 -32.48 10.87 3.67
N PRO A 108 -31.79 11.32 4.73
CA PRO A 108 -32.36 11.48 6.08
C PRO A 108 -33.29 12.72 6.20
N GLY A 109 -33.40 13.54 5.16
CA GLY A 109 -34.09 14.82 5.15
C GLY A 109 -33.31 15.94 5.85
N THR A 110 -33.85 17.16 5.75
CA THR A 110 -33.27 18.37 6.35
C THR A 110 -33.19 18.29 7.88
N ARG A 111 -32.14 18.87 8.47
CA ARG A 111 -32.00 19.12 9.91
C ARG A 111 -31.78 20.59 10.19
N SER A 112 -32.21 21.06 11.36
CA SER A 112 -32.03 22.46 11.77
C SER A 112 -31.67 22.57 13.24
N VAL A 113 -30.84 23.55 13.56
CA VAL A 113 -30.36 23.84 14.92
C VAL A 113 -30.31 25.35 15.14
N SER A 114 -30.63 25.79 16.35
CA SER A 114 -30.56 27.20 16.76
C SER A 114 -30.17 27.30 18.23
N GLY A 115 -29.56 28.43 18.59
CA GLY A 115 -29.01 28.65 19.93
C GLY A 115 -27.67 27.93 20.15
N PRO A 116 -27.01 28.17 21.30
CA PRO A 116 -25.72 27.56 21.63
C PRO A 116 -25.85 26.09 22.02
N ALA A 117 -24.82 25.28 21.71
CA ALA A 117 -24.73 23.86 22.06
C ALA A 117 -25.92 22.99 21.61
N ALA A 118 -26.62 23.40 20.55
CA ALA A 118 -27.69 22.63 19.94
C ALA A 118 -27.11 21.46 19.11
N LYS A 119 -27.91 20.40 18.90
CA LYS A 119 -27.50 19.20 18.16
C LYS A 119 -28.67 18.62 17.36
N ALA A 120 -28.40 18.12 16.15
CA ALA A 120 -29.35 17.33 15.36
C ALA A 120 -28.62 16.27 14.51
N THR A 121 -29.16 15.06 14.39
CA THR A 121 -28.53 13.91 13.72
C THR A 121 -29.19 13.57 12.37
N PHE A 122 -28.39 13.09 11.43
CA PHE A 122 -28.83 12.59 10.12
C PHE A 122 -28.85 11.04 10.11
N ASP A 123 -29.73 10.45 10.91
CA ASP A 123 -29.85 9.01 11.19
C ASP A 123 -31.09 8.34 10.57
N GLY A 124 -31.91 9.09 9.83
CA GLY A 124 -33.15 8.62 9.21
C GLY A 124 -33.02 8.08 7.78
N GLY A 125 -31.83 8.16 7.18
CA GLY A 125 -31.59 7.72 5.80
C GLY A 125 -31.43 6.21 5.71
N THR A 126 -31.81 5.62 4.58
CA THR A 126 -31.65 4.17 4.35
C THR A 126 -31.11 3.87 2.95
N PHE A 127 -30.35 2.79 2.82
CA PHE A 127 -29.96 2.18 1.55
C PHE A 127 -30.55 0.77 1.46
N LEU A 128 -31.42 0.53 0.47
CA LEU A 128 -32.16 -0.71 0.27
C LEU A 128 -33.01 -1.19 1.48
N GLY A 129 -33.22 -0.31 2.46
CA GLY A 129 -33.90 -0.60 3.73
C GLY A 129 -32.97 -0.66 4.94
N HIS A 130 -31.65 -0.71 4.72
CA HIS A 130 -30.63 -0.68 5.76
C HIS A 130 -30.39 0.76 6.24
N PRO A 131 -30.47 1.07 7.55
CA PRO A 131 -30.17 2.41 8.07
C PRO A 131 -28.73 2.85 7.81
N VAL A 132 -28.53 4.12 7.43
CA VAL A 132 -27.20 4.72 7.25
C VAL A 132 -27.16 6.11 7.89
N TYR A 133 -26.18 6.31 8.77
CA TYR A 133 -25.92 7.58 9.45
C TYR A 133 -25.02 8.46 8.58
N LEU A 134 -25.46 9.67 8.22
CA LEU A 134 -24.68 10.60 7.38
C LEU A 134 -23.95 11.70 8.15
N GLY A 135 -24.15 11.81 9.47
CA GLY A 135 -23.51 12.82 10.29
C GLY A 135 -24.44 13.57 11.25
N GLU A 136 -24.00 14.74 11.68
CA GLU A 136 -24.75 15.58 12.64
C GLU A 136 -24.38 17.07 12.54
N LEU A 137 -25.36 17.91 12.92
CA LEU A 137 -25.18 19.33 13.14
C LEU A 137 -24.94 19.58 14.63
N ARG A 138 -24.04 20.50 14.95
CA ARG A 138 -23.88 21.08 16.28
C ARG A 138 -23.76 22.60 16.19
N THR A 139 -24.02 23.31 17.27
CA THR A 139 -23.60 24.72 17.38
C THR A 139 -22.58 24.91 18.48
N ASP A 140 -21.61 25.81 18.25
CA ASP A 140 -20.69 26.23 19.30
C ASP A 140 -21.36 27.19 20.30
N GLU A 141 -20.62 27.63 21.32
CA GLU A 141 -21.12 28.57 22.33
C GLU A 141 -21.53 29.93 21.77
N GLN A 142 -21.03 30.30 20.58
CA GLN A 142 -21.36 31.55 19.88
C GLN A 142 -22.47 31.35 18.83
N GLY A 143 -23.07 30.16 18.75
CA GLY A 143 -24.12 29.85 17.77
C GLY A 143 -23.60 29.65 16.34
N ARG A 144 -22.29 29.46 16.14
CA ARG A 144 -21.75 29.03 14.83
C ARG A 144 -22.08 27.58 14.57
N LEU A 145 -22.32 27.23 13.31
CA LEU A 145 -22.64 25.85 12.94
C LEU A 145 -21.37 25.01 12.81
N LEU A 146 -21.41 23.81 13.37
CA LEU A 146 -20.45 22.74 13.11
C LEU A 146 -21.19 21.63 12.35
N VAL A 147 -20.63 21.16 11.25
CA VAL A 147 -21.12 19.97 10.54
C VAL A 147 -20.08 18.87 10.67
N LEU A 148 -20.51 17.73 11.22
CA LEU A 148 -19.72 16.51 11.32
C LEU A 148 -20.28 15.48 10.34
N GLY A 149 -19.40 14.81 9.61
CA GLY A 149 -19.77 13.74 8.69
C GLY A 149 -20.09 12.40 9.36
N GLY A 150 -20.29 11.38 8.52
CA GLY A 150 -20.42 9.99 8.93
C GLY A 150 -19.19 9.42 9.64
N HIS A 151 -19.25 8.13 9.94
CA HIS A 151 -18.22 7.39 10.68
C HIS A 151 -17.25 6.61 9.78
N GLY A 152 -17.32 6.80 8.46
CA GLY A 152 -16.48 6.10 7.49
C GLY A 152 -16.92 4.65 7.28
N ARG A 153 -18.18 4.34 7.56
CA ARG A 153 -18.76 3.00 7.43
C ARG A 153 -19.28 2.77 6.02
N SER A 154 -18.89 1.63 5.47
CA SER A 154 -19.35 1.13 4.18
C SER A 154 -19.92 -0.27 4.37
N GLY A 155 -20.91 -0.63 3.56
CA GLY A 155 -21.62 -1.91 3.68
C GLY A 155 -22.35 -2.28 2.41
N SER A 156 -22.94 -3.48 2.39
CA SER A 156 -23.70 -3.98 1.26
C SER A 156 -25.04 -4.59 1.67
N GLU A 157 -26.01 -4.59 0.76
CA GLU A 157 -27.30 -5.28 0.95
C GLU A 157 -27.58 -6.27 -0.22
N PRO A 158 -27.70 -7.58 0.06
CA PRO A 158 -27.48 -8.22 1.37
C PRO A 158 -26.02 -8.07 1.85
N ASP A 159 -25.76 -8.35 3.12
CA ASP A 159 -24.41 -8.35 3.69
C ASP A 159 -23.45 -9.24 2.89
N ASP A 160 -22.16 -8.90 2.93
CA ASP A 160 -21.04 -9.64 2.32
C ASP A 160 -21.03 -9.76 0.79
N LYS A 161 -21.71 -8.87 0.05
CA LYS A 161 -21.63 -8.88 -1.43
C LYS A 161 -20.21 -8.70 -1.93
N PRO A 162 -19.88 -9.25 -3.12
CA PRO A 162 -18.62 -8.97 -3.78
C PRO A 162 -18.38 -7.46 -4.03
N LEU A 163 -17.12 -7.05 -3.96
CA LEU A 163 -16.60 -5.71 -4.15
C LEU A 163 -15.48 -5.67 -5.23
N PRO A 164 -15.76 -6.07 -6.49
CA PRO A 164 -14.71 -6.30 -7.48
C PRO A 164 -14.19 -5.03 -8.19
N SER A 165 -14.93 -3.92 -8.12
CA SER A 165 -14.67 -2.69 -8.89
C SER A 165 -14.15 -1.58 -7.99
N PHE A 166 -13.24 -0.75 -8.49
CA PHE A 166 -12.75 0.42 -7.74
C PHE A 166 -13.83 1.49 -7.55
N ALA A 167 -14.80 1.60 -8.48
CA ALA A 167 -15.79 2.68 -8.48
C ALA A 167 -17.25 2.21 -8.39
N ASP A 168 -17.61 1.16 -9.13
CA ASP A 168 -19.01 0.79 -9.39
C ASP A 168 -19.34 -0.59 -8.82
N ASN A 169 -19.92 -0.63 -7.61
CA ASN A 169 -20.27 -1.89 -6.93
C ASN A 169 -21.76 -1.93 -6.56
N ASP A 170 -22.53 -2.77 -7.25
CA ASP A 170 -23.99 -2.87 -7.03
C ASP A 170 -24.34 -3.50 -5.68
N GLY A 171 -25.26 -2.85 -4.97
CA GLY A 171 -25.71 -3.18 -3.63
C GLY A 171 -24.79 -2.67 -2.52
N TRP A 172 -23.77 -1.86 -2.83
CA TRP A 172 -22.92 -1.22 -1.83
C TRP A 172 -23.35 0.23 -1.53
N HIS A 173 -23.03 0.67 -0.32
CA HIS A 173 -23.18 2.05 0.13
C HIS A 173 -22.00 2.48 1.01
N ASP A 174 -21.90 3.80 1.25
CA ASP A 174 -21.02 4.41 2.24
C ASP A 174 -21.73 5.59 2.93
N ASP A 175 -21.06 6.24 3.89
CA ASP A 175 -21.60 7.34 4.68
C ASP A 175 -20.96 8.71 4.38
N THR A 176 -20.36 8.85 3.19
CA THR A 176 -20.05 10.17 2.62
C THR A 176 -21.32 10.84 2.12
N ALA A 177 -21.33 12.16 1.97
CA ALA A 177 -22.52 12.92 1.57
C ALA A 177 -22.15 14.33 1.13
N ASP A 178 -23.08 15.03 0.49
CA ASP A 178 -22.98 16.48 0.33
C ASP A 178 -24.36 17.13 0.31
N GLY A 179 -24.41 18.45 0.45
CA GLY A 179 -25.66 19.19 0.35
C GLY A 179 -25.60 20.66 0.79
N PRO A 180 -26.72 21.38 0.66
CA PRO A 180 -26.80 22.79 0.98
C PRO A 180 -26.78 23.05 2.49
N VAL A 181 -26.17 24.19 2.86
CA VAL A 181 -26.21 24.79 4.20
C VAL A 181 -26.84 26.17 4.06
N THR A 182 -27.96 26.38 4.74
CA THR A 182 -28.70 27.65 4.74
C THR A 182 -28.86 28.15 6.17
N ALA A 183 -29.21 29.43 6.31
CA ALA A 183 -29.51 30.00 7.60
C ALA A 183 -30.63 31.04 7.48
N ARG A 184 -31.45 31.11 8.52
CA ARG A 184 -32.37 32.22 8.75
C ARG A 184 -31.77 33.12 9.81
N VAL A 185 -31.58 34.40 9.48
CA VAL A 185 -30.91 35.39 10.33
C VAL A 185 -31.86 36.56 10.58
N VAL A 186 -32.16 36.83 11.85
CA VAL A 186 -32.98 37.98 12.26
C VAL A 186 -32.14 38.92 13.12
N VAL A 187 -31.96 40.16 12.67
CA VAL A 187 -31.24 41.23 13.36
C VAL A 187 -32.24 42.33 13.71
N ASP A 188 -32.32 42.72 14.99
CA ASP A 188 -33.26 43.74 15.48
C ASP A 188 -34.73 43.51 15.04
N GLY A 189 -35.15 42.24 14.95
CA GLY A 189 -36.49 41.84 14.51
C GLY A 189 -36.71 41.84 13.00
N GLN A 190 -35.71 42.19 12.19
CA GLN A 190 -35.75 42.14 10.73
C GLN A 190 -35.00 40.91 10.20
N GLU A 191 -35.66 40.13 9.34
CA GLU A 191 -35.03 39.02 8.63
C GLU A 191 -34.12 39.55 7.50
N ILE A 192 -32.87 39.09 7.49
CA ILE A 192 -31.85 39.48 6.52
C ILE A 192 -31.65 38.33 5.51
N GLU A 193 -31.54 38.66 4.23
CA GLU A 193 -31.22 37.67 3.19
C GLU A 193 -29.85 37.04 3.46
N VAL A 194 -29.77 35.71 3.35
CA VAL A 194 -28.52 34.95 3.56
C VAL A 194 -28.16 34.16 2.30
N ARG A 195 -27.00 34.45 1.71
CA ARG A 195 -26.44 33.64 0.63
C ARG A 195 -25.99 32.28 1.19
N PRO A 196 -26.51 31.15 0.66
CA PRO A 196 -26.27 29.82 1.22
C PRO A 196 -24.87 29.30 0.90
N ALA A 197 -24.41 28.31 1.65
CA ALA A 197 -23.19 27.56 1.41
C ALA A 197 -23.51 26.10 1.01
N TRP A 198 -22.48 25.32 0.75
CA TRP A 198 -22.54 23.87 0.54
C TRP A 198 -21.58 23.16 1.49
N VAL A 199 -21.88 21.93 1.86
CA VAL A 199 -20.96 21.06 2.61
C VAL A 199 -20.72 19.77 1.85
N VAL A 200 -19.47 19.32 1.84
CA VAL A 200 -19.05 18.02 1.34
C VAL A 200 -18.44 17.23 2.50
N VAL A 201 -18.93 16.01 2.70
CA VAL A 201 -18.38 15.03 3.64
C VAL A 201 -17.55 14.04 2.85
N ALA A 202 -16.23 14.09 3.04
CA ALA A 202 -15.24 13.36 2.25
C ALA A 202 -14.49 12.29 3.07
N PRO A 203 -13.69 11.43 2.41
CA PRO A 203 -12.70 10.59 3.08
C PRO A 203 -11.69 11.40 3.94
N PRO A 204 -10.98 10.76 4.88
CA PRO A 204 -9.91 11.40 5.65
C PRO A 204 -8.77 11.94 4.77
N ASP A 205 -8.10 12.98 5.25
CA ASP A 205 -6.83 13.46 4.70
C ASP A 205 -5.69 12.82 5.49
N PHE A 206 -4.96 11.89 4.89
CA PHE A 206 -3.86 11.20 5.55
C PHE A 206 -2.53 11.95 5.45
N ALA A 207 -2.47 13.05 4.69
CA ALA A 207 -1.29 13.89 4.58
C ALA A 207 -1.61 15.40 4.59
N PRO A 208 -2.28 15.90 5.65
CA PRO A 208 -2.76 17.28 5.72
C PRO A 208 -1.64 18.33 5.69
N ALA A 209 -0.40 17.94 6.01
CA ALA A 209 0.77 18.80 5.89
C ALA A 209 1.27 18.98 4.44
N ILE A 210 0.70 18.28 3.47
CA ILE A 210 1.13 18.25 2.07
C ILE A 210 -0.01 18.73 1.19
N SER A 211 0.18 19.88 0.55
CA SER A 211 -0.84 20.44 -0.34
C SER A 211 -0.81 19.81 -1.74
N ASN A 212 -2.00 19.60 -2.32
CA ASN A 212 -2.14 19.15 -3.70
C ASN A 212 -1.59 20.20 -4.69
N LEU A 213 -1.01 19.74 -5.81
CA LEU A 213 -0.48 20.64 -6.85
C LEU A 213 -1.59 21.53 -7.45
N VAL A 214 -2.73 20.93 -7.75
CA VAL A 214 -3.98 21.61 -8.09
C VAL A 214 -4.98 21.26 -7.00
N THR A 215 -5.52 22.28 -6.36
CA THR A 215 -6.50 22.18 -5.28
C THR A 215 -7.91 22.49 -5.79
N LEU A 216 -8.93 22.21 -4.99
CA LEU A 216 -10.28 22.67 -5.34
C LEU A 216 -10.40 24.20 -5.35
N TYR A 217 -9.54 24.90 -4.62
CA TYR A 217 -9.47 26.37 -4.70
C TYR A 217 -9.04 26.80 -6.10
N ASP A 218 -8.00 26.18 -6.66
CA ASP A 218 -7.51 26.48 -8.00
C ASP A 218 -8.57 26.14 -9.08
N VAL A 219 -9.39 25.11 -8.86
CA VAL A 219 -10.52 24.76 -9.73
C VAL A 219 -11.63 25.81 -9.67
N ALA A 220 -12.05 26.21 -8.47
CA ALA A 220 -13.07 27.23 -8.30
C ALA A 220 -12.62 28.61 -8.83
N GLU A 221 -11.33 28.92 -8.69
CA GLU A 221 -10.71 30.12 -9.26
C GLU A 221 -10.69 30.07 -10.80
N GLN A 222 -10.33 28.92 -11.38
CA GLN A 222 -10.41 28.69 -12.82
C GLN A 222 -11.84 28.92 -13.35
N VAL A 223 -12.86 28.41 -12.65
CA VAL A 223 -14.27 28.64 -13.01
C VAL A 223 -14.65 30.13 -12.90
N ALA A 224 -14.22 30.80 -11.83
CA ALA A 224 -14.49 32.23 -11.66
C ALA A 224 -13.85 33.08 -12.77
N TRP A 225 -12.68 32.67 -13.27
CA TRP A 225 -12.03 33.29 -14.41
C TRP A 225 -12.80 33.05 -15.71
N GLU A 226 -13.26 31.82 -15.96
CA GLU A 226 -14.08 31.47 -17.14
C GLU A 226 -15.44 32.17 -17.17
N LYS A 227 -16.00 32.51 -16.00
CA LYS A 227 -17.23 33.30 -15.86
C LYS A 227 -17.00 34.82 -15.89
N ASP A 228 -15.77 35.28 -16.14
CA ASP A 228 -15.36 36.70 -16.09
C ASP A 228 -15.63 37.40 -14.74
N TRP A 229 -15.82 36.64 -13.65
CA TRP A 229 -16.03 37.18 -12.30
C TRP A 229 -14.73 37.70 -11.68
N ILE A 230 -13.61 37.08 -12.03
CA ILE A 230 -12.27 37.59 -11.72
C ILE A 230 -11.55 37.96 -13.02
N LYS A 231 -10.69 38.98 -12.96
CA LYS A 231 -9.96 39.45 -14.14
C LYS A 231 -8.71 38.58 -14.41
N PRO A 232 -8.33 38.39 -15.68
CA PRO A 232 -7.07 37.74 -16.02
C PRO A 232 -5.90 38.53 -15.41
N PRO A 233 -4.86 37.86 -14.89
CA PRO A 233 -3.70 38.55 -14.35
C PRO A 233 -2.94 39.24 -15.50
N GLY A 234 -2.73 40.56 -15.40
CA GLY A 234 -1.82 41.31 -16.28
C GLY A 234 -0.36 41.28 -15.79
N GLU A 235 -0.17 41.02 -14.49
CA GLU A 235 1.09 40.85 -13.81
C GLU A 235 0.83 39.87 -12.64
N VAL A 236 1.82 39.03 -12.28
CA VAL A 236 1.68 38.02 -11.22
C VAL A 236 2.55 38.32 -10.02
N SER A 237 2.15 37.90 -8.82
CA SER A 237 2.99 37.98 -7.63
C SER A 237 3.86 36.74 -7.51
N PHE A 238 5.18 36.91 -7.42
CA PHE A 238 6.06 35.79 -7.17
C PHE A 238 5.71 35.09 -5.85
N ASP A 239 5.56 35.87 -4.78
CA ASP A 239 5.38 35.36 -3.43
C ASP A 239 3.99 34.72 -3.22
N ASN A 240 2.92 35.24 -3.86
CA ASN A 240 1.56 34.72 -3.67
C ASN A 240 1.06 33.76 -4.75
N ASP A 241 1.53 33.88 -5.99
CA ASP A 241 1.04 33.06 -7.12
C ASP A 241 2.01 31.94 -7.52
N ILE A 242 3.32 32.13 -7.31
CA ILE A 242 4.35 31.21 -7.82
C ILE A 242 4.95 30.35 -6.71
N VAL A 243 5.39 30.95 -5.60
CA VAL A 243 6.00 30.22 -4.47
C VAL A 243 5.09 29.10 -3.94
N PRO A 244 3.76 29.28 -3.77
CA PRO A 244 2.89 28.19 -3.33
C PRO A 244 2.87 27.01 -4.30
N LEU A 245 2.90 27.24 -5.62
CA LEU A 245 2.96 26.16 -6.62
C LEU A 245 4.28 25.39 -6.55
N LEU A 246 5.40 26.10 -6.39
CA LEU A 246 6.72 25.49 -6.21
C LEU A 246 6.78 24.68 -4.91
N ALA A 247 6.23 25.21 -3.81
CA ALA A 247 6.18 24.52 -2.52
C ALA A 247 5.30 23.26 -2.55
N ARG A 248 4.13 23.32 -3.21
CA ARG A 248 3.27 22.14 -3.45
C ARG A 248 4.03 21.04 -4.19
N ALA A 249 4.75 21.38 -5.26
CA ALA A 249 5.57 20.43 -6.00
C ALA A 249 6.68 19.80 -5.13
N MET A 250 7.31 20.59 -4.26
CA MET A 250 8.32 20.11 -3.31
C MET A 250 7.76 19.17 -2.25
N GLY A 251 6.53 19.41 -1.77
CA GLY A 251 5.87 18.58 -0.76
C GLY A 251 5.66 17.12 -1.20
N TYR A 252 5.47 16.88 -2.50
CA TYR A 252 5.26 15.53 -3.04
C TYR A 252 6.46 14.60 -2.80
N GLN A 253 7.66 15.13 -2.52
CA GLN A 253 8.84 14.32 -2.18
C GLN A 253 8.61 13.43 -0.95
N TRP A 254 7.67 13.79 -0.08
CA TRP A 254 7.42 13.05 1.15
C TRP A 254 6.47 11.88 0.96
N VAL A 255 5.72 11.86 -0.14
CA VAL A 255 4.61 10.94 -0.39
C VAL A 255 4.71 10.19 -1.72
N SER A 256 5.76 10.48 -2.51
CA SER A 256 5.96 9.90 -3.84
C SER A 256 7.44 9.72 -4.16
N GLY A 257 7.85 8.48 -4.45
CA GLY A 257 9.20 8.11 -4.88
C GLY A 257 9.70 8.90 -6.12
N PRO A 258 8.90 9.03 -7.20
CA PRO A 258 9.22 9.89 -8.34
C PRO A 258 9.49 11.35 -7.97
N ALA A 259 8.65 11.94 -7.11
CA ALA A 259 8.88 13.31 -6.65
C ALA A 259 10.13 13.41 -5.76
N THR A 260 10.40 12.42 -4.91
CA THR A 260 11.66 12.32 -4.15
C THR A 260 12.87 12.35 -5.08
N ARG A 261 12.77 11.75 -6.28
CA ARG A 261 13.87 11.80 -7.24
C ARG A 261 14.10 13.19 -7.83
N GLY A 262 13.02 13.90 -8.13
CA GLY A 262 13.04 15.21 -8.78
C GLY A 262 13.29 16.39 -7.83
N HIS A 263 12.77 16.30 -6.60
CA HIS A 263 12.60 17.45 -5.69
C HIS A 263 13.32 17.30 -4.33
N ARG A 264 14.17 16.29 -4.14
CA ARG A 264 14.91 16.13 -2.86
C ARG A 264 15.99 17.19 -2.62
N TYR A 265 16.22 17.48 -1.34
CA TYR A 265 17.41 18.20 -0.89
C TYR A 265 18.71 17.46 -1.22
N ALA A 266 19.70 18.18 -1.77
CA ALA A 266 21.04 17.66 -2.00
C ALA A 266 22.11 18.73 -1.78
N ALA A 267 22.87 18.61 -0.68
CA ALA A 267 24.03 19.46 -0.42
C ALA A 267 25.01 19.50 -1.62
N SER A 268 25.39 20.71 -2.02
CA SER A 268 26.40 20.98 -3.05
C SER A 268 27.73 20.32 -2.70
N ARG A 269 28.27 19.51 -3.61
CA ARG A 269 29.70 19.17 -3.62
C ARG A 269 30.36 20.14 -4.61
N ASP A 270 31.35 20.87 -4.12
CA ASP A 270 32.32 21.62 -4.91
C ASP A 270 31.80 22.84 -5.69
N GLY A 271 30.65 23.42 -5.31
CA GLY A 271 30.19 24.71 -5.84
C GLY A 271 29.74 24.69 -7.31
N VAL A 272 29.72 23.51 -7.94
CA VAL A 272 29.29 23.32 -9.34
C VAL A 272 28.20 22.26 -9.39
N VAL A 273 27.02 22.61 -8.92
CA VAL A 273 25.82 21.84 -9.21
C VAL A 273 24.65 22.82 -9.40
N GLU A 274 24.42 23.25 -10.64
CA GLU A 274 23.11 23.80 -11.02
C GLU A 274 22.07 22.67 -10.94
N ARG A 275 21.28 22.60 -9.87
CA ARG A 275 20.18 21.62 -9.74
C ARG A 275 18.83 22.32 -9.61
N PHE A 276 18.02 22.10 -10.64
CA PHE A 276 16.77 22.81 -10.92
C PHE A 276 15.54 22.28 -10.16
N GLY A 277 15.68 21.28 -9.31
CA GLY A 277 14.54 20.54 -8.76
C GLY A 277 14.14 20.92 -7.34
N ASP A 278 15.07 21.46 -6.55
CA ASP A 278 14.82 21.95 -5.20
C ASP A 278 14.50 23.44 -5.26
N PHE A 279 13.22 23.78 -5.39
CA PHE A 279 12.79 25.16 -5.65
C PHE A 279 12.84 26.06 -4.42
N LEU A 280 12.93 25.48 -3.22
CA LEU A 280 12.87 26.22 -1.96
C LEU A 280 14.25 26.37 -1.30
N GLU A 281 15.29 25.78 -1.90
CA GLU A 281 16.68 26.06 -1.52
C GLU A 281 16.95 27.58 -1.69
N PRO A 282 17.55 28.25 -0.69
CA PRO A 282 17.66 29.71 -0.66
C PRO A 282 18.27 30.35 -1.91
N ASP A 283 19.37 29.82 -2.45
CA ASP A 283 20.04 30.39 -3.62
C ASP A 283 19.22 30.17 -4.90
N HIS A 284 18.61 28.99 -5.05
CA HIS A 284 17.74 28.71 -6.19
C HIS A 284 16.46 29.54 -6.14
N LEU A 285 15.83 29.68 -4.98
CA LEU A 285 14.65 30.52 -4.81
C LEU A 285 14.97 32.00 -5.11
N ALA A 286 16.14 32.49 -4.69
CA ALA A 286 16.62 33.82 -5.02
C ALA A 286 16.83 34.01 -6.53
N LEU A 287 17.38 33.01 -7.23
CA LEU A 287 17.52 33.01 -8.69
C LEU A 287 16.15 33.05 -9.40
N LEU A 288 15.16 32.31 -8.88
CA LEU A 288 13.80 32.29 -9.42
C LEU A 288 13.04 33.61 -9.20
N ARG A 289 13.44 34.36 -8.17
CA ARG A 289 12.93 35.69 -7.82
C ARG A 289 13.56 36.83 -8.64
N ASP A 290 14.75 36.64 -9.22
CA ASP A 290 15.49 37.67 -9.96
C ASP A 290 14.81 38.02 -11.31
N PRO A 291 14.30 39.25 -11.55
CA PRO A 291 13.70 39.62 -12.82
C PRO A 291 14.71 39.71 -13.98
N GLY A 292 16.02 39.70 -13.70
CA GLY A 292 17.10 39.77 -14.68
C GLY A 292 17.22 38.54 -15.60
N GLU A 293 18.17 38.60 -16.52
CA GLU A 293 18.36 37.58 -17.58
C GLU A 293 18.71 36.19 -17.02
N ALA A 294 19.49 36.13 -15.94
CA ALA A 294 19.83 34.86 -15.28
C ALA A 294 18.58 34.18 -14.71
N GLY A 295 17.75 34.93 -13.98
CA GLY A 295 16.45 34.46 -13.52
C GLY A 295 15.52 34.11 -14.69
N ALA A 296 15.44 34.92 -15.74
CA ALA A 296 14.61 34.64 -16.92
C ALA A 296 14.94 33.28 -17.56
N GLN A 297 16.22 32.94 -17.69
CA GLN A 297 16.66 31.63 -18.19
C GLN A 297 16.24 30.48 -17.26
N ALA A 298 16.40 30.66 -15.94
CA ALA A 298 15.98 29.68 -14.95
C ALA A 298 14.46 29.43 -14.98
N ARG A 299 13.65 30.50 -14.99
CA ARG A 299 12.18 30.41 -15.02
C ARG A 299 11.67 29.75 -16.31
N ARG A 300 12.18 30.19 -17.48
CA ARG A 300 11.80 29.59 -18.77
C ARG A 300 12.14 28.11 -18.85
N ARG A 301 13.24 27.68 -18.23
CA ARG A 301 13.60 26.27 -18.14
C ARG A 301 12.61 25.47 -17.30
N ILE A 302 12.11 26.03 -16.19
CA ILE A 302 11.07 25.39 -15.36
C ILE A 302 9.77 25.30 -16.15
N VAL A 303 9.28 26.40 -16.70
CA VAL A 303 8.02 26.40 -17.48
C VAL A 303 8.10 25.49 -18.69
N GLY A 304 9.25 25.40 -19.37
CA GLY A 304 9.47 24.47 -20.47
C GLY A 304 9.38 22.98 -20.10
N LEU A 305 9.39 22.64 -18.80
CA LEU A 305 9.14 21.28 -18.30
C LEU A 305 7.66 21.06 -17.93
N ILE A 306 6.88 22.11 -17.75
CA ILE A 306 5.47 22.01 -17.37
C ILE A 306 4.64 21.73 -18.62
N ARG A 307 3.79 20.71 -18.53
CA ARG A 307 2.87 20.33 -19.61
C ARG A 307 1.87 21.47 -19.82
N VAL A 308 1.74 21.93 -21.06
CA VAL A 308 0.69 22.86 -21.48
C VAL A 308 -0.65 22.15 -21.26
N PRO A 309 -1.61 22.77 -20.55
CA PRO A 309 -2.94 22.19 -20.35
C PRO A 309 -3.56 21.79 -21.70
N HIS A 310 -4.02 20.54 -21.79
CA HIS A 310 -4.45 19.96 -23.07
C HIS A 310 -5.67 20.70 -23.69
N THR A 311 -6.41 21.47 -22.89
CA THR A 311 -7.52 22.31 -23.32
C THR A 311 -7.08 23.57 -24.09
N ILE A 312 -5.83 24.00 -23.91
CA ILE A 312 -5.26 25.19 -24.59
C ILE A 312 -4.08 24.85 -25.51
N ALA A 313 -3.53 23.64 -25.42
CA ALA A 313 -2.46 23.17 -26.30
C ALA A 313 -2.98 22.81 -27.70
N ASP A 314 -2.17 23.03 -28.73
CA ASP A 314 -2.41 22.39 -30.03
C ASP A 314 -2.19 20.87 -29.94
N GLU A 315 -2.86 20.09 -30.81
CA GLU A 315 -2.82 18.62 -30.75
C GLU A 315 -1.39 18.04 -30.83
N ALA A 316 -0.53 18.63 -31.67
CA ALA A 316 0.84 18.16 -31.83
C ALA A 316 1.66 18.40 -30.57
N THR A 317 1.48 19.55 -29.91
CA THR A 317 2.08 19.85 -28.61
C THR A 317 1.56 18.94 -27.51
N ALA A 318 0.25 18.77 -27.40
CA ALA A 318 -0.35 17.90 -26.39
C ALA A 318 0.20 16.47 -26.50
N ARG A 319 0.20 15.88 -27.71
CA ARG A 319 0.73 14.53 -27.96
C ARG A 319 2.22 14.42 -27.66
N ARG A 320 3.01 15.43 -28.04
CA ARG A 320 4.46 15.47 -27.78
C ARG A 320 4.78 15.54 -26.28
N GLN A 321 3.96 16.24 -25.50
CA GLN A 321 4.17 16.42 -24.06
C GLN A 321 3.54 15.32 -23.20
N ALA A 322 2.74 14.43 -23.78
CA ALA A 322 2.14 13.27 -23.12
C ALA A 322 3.19 12.17 -22.86
N THR A 323 4.19 12.47 -22.03
CA THR A 323 5.26 11.55 -21.62
C THR A 323 5.73 11.88 -20.19
N PRO A 324 6.47 10.97 -19.53
CA PRO A 324 7.12 11.25 -18.25
C PRO A 324 8.16 12.38 -18.28
N ALA A 325 8.55 12.90 -19.46
CA ALA A 325 9.54 13.97 -19.56
C ALA A 325 8.99 15.35 -19.11
N TYR A 326 7.67 15.47 -18.98
CA TYR A 326 6.98 16.70 -18.59
C TYR A 326 6.28 16.53 -17.24
N MET A 327 6.12 17.65 -16.54
CA MET A 327 5.51 17.76 -15.23
C MET A 327 4.07 18.27 -15.30
N PRO A 328 3.22 17.88 -14.33
CA PRO A 328 3.47 16.86 -13.31
C PRO A 328 3.50 15.44 -13.91
N GLN A 329 4.23 14.54 -13.25
CA GLN A 329 4.28 13.11 -13.59
C GLN A 329 3.16 12.34 -12.88
N LEU A 330 1.93 12.82 -13.03
CA LEU A 330 0.72 12.23 -12.45
C LEU A 330 -0.23 11.75 -13.55
N SER A 331 -1.04 10.74 -13.24
CA SER A 331 -2.14 10.25 -14.07
C SER A 331 -3.19 11.34 -14.28
N GLY A 332 -3.87 11.33 -15.42
CA GLY A 332 -4.85 12.34 -15.82
C GLY A 332 -6.29 11.88 -15.72
N ASP A 333 -7.22 12.74 -16.11
CA ASP A 333 -8.67 12.46 -16.10
C ASP A 333 -9.05 11.32 -17.06
N GLY A 334 -8.19 10.96 -18.01
CA GLY A 334 -8.36 9.85 -18.95
C GLY A 334 -7.85 8.49 -18.45
N GLY A 335 -7.33 8.41 -17.22
CA GLY A 335 -6.75 7.19 -16.66
C GLY A 335 -5.24 7.27 -16.44
N ALA A 336 -4.62 6.10 -16.27
CA ALA A 336 -3.18 5.99 -16.01
C ALA A 336 -2.33 6.50 -17.20
N GLY A 337 -1.26 7.24 -16.88
CA GLY A 337 -0.37 7.89 -17.84
C GLY A 337 0.14 6.98 -18.97
N THR A 338 -0.33 7.26 -20.19
CA THR A 338 -0.01 6.51 -21.41
C THR A 338 0.71 7.42 -22.41
N PRO A 339 1.94 7.06 -22.85
CA PRO A 339 2.71 7.90 -23.78
C PRO A 339 1.96 8.21 -25.08
N GLY A 340 1.91 9.49 -25.46
CA GLY A 340 1.22 9.95 -26.67
C GLY A 340 -0.29 10.16 -26.51
N GLU A 341 -0.87 9.88 -25.33
CA GLU A 341 -2.29 10.07 -25.01
C GLU A 341 -2.47 11.20 -23.98
N PRO A 342 -2.70 12.46 -24.42
CA PRO A 342 -2.65 13.62 -23.52
C PRO A 342 -3.61 13.57 -22.33
N GLN A 343 -4.80 13.00 -22.51
CA GLN A 343 -5.84 12.95 -21.46
C GLN A 343 -5.46 12.09 -20.26
N THR A 344 -4.53 11.16 -20.45
CA THR A 344 -4.04 10.28 -19.38
C THR A 344 -2.94 10.91 -18.53
N TRP A 345 -2.53 12.16 -18.83
CA TRP A 345 -1.50 12.88 -18.08
C TRP A 345 -2.08 14.13 -17.44
N PHE A 346 -1.80 14.32 -16.15
CA PHE A 346 -2.28 15.48 -15.42
C PHE A 346 -1.61 16.79 -15.89
N THR A 347 -2.32 17.90 -15.75
CA THR A 347 -1.83 19.25 -16.01
C THR A 347 -2.27 20.19 -14.90
N VAL A 348 -1.50 21.25 -14.67
CA VAL A 348 -2.00 22.43 -13.93
C VAL A 348 -3.22 23.03 -14.64
N THR A 349 -3.96 23.92 -13.98
CA THR A 349 -5.08 24.62 -14.64
C THR A 349 -4.58 25.59 -15.71
N PRO A 350 -5.40 25.96 -16.71
CA PRO A 350 -5.08 27.03 -17.66
C PRO A 350 -4.64 28.34 -16.98
N LEU A 351 -5.32 28.77 -15.91
CA LEU A 351 -4.97 29.98 -15.17
C LEU A 351 -3.62 29.85 -14.44
N GLN A 352 -3.33 28.72 -13.80
CA GLN A 352 -2.02 28.45 -13.20
C GLN A 352 -0.91 28.46 -14.27
N TYR A 353 -1.16 27.83 -15.43
CA TYR A 353 -0.20 27.83 -16.53
C TYR A 353 0.04 29.24 -17.10
N GLN A 354 -1.00 30.07 -17.19
CA GLN A 354 -0.88 31.47 -17.59
C GLN A 354 -0.01 32.25 -16.60
N ARG A 355 -0.22 32.07 -15.29
CA ARG A 355 0.59 32.72 -14.25
C ARG A 355 2.06 32.32 -14.34
N LEU A 356 2.33 31.02 -14.51
CA LEU A 356 3.68 30.49 -14.70
C LEU A 356 4.35 31.10 -15.95
N THR A 357 3.60 31.27 -17.04
CA THR A 357 4.12 31.86 -18.28
C THR A 357 4.44 33.34 -18.10
N LEU A 358 3.55 34.13 -17.48
CA LEU A 358 3.80 35.55 -17.15
C LEU A 358 5.04 35.71 -16.27
N TRP A 359 5.17 34.87 -15.24
CA TRP A 359 6.37 34.83 -14.39
C TRP A 359 7.62 34.53 -15.22
N ALA A 360 7.61 33.50 -16.05
CA ALA A 360 8.76 33.16 -16.90
C ALA A 360 9.15 34.26 -17.89
N ASP A 361 8.17 35.01 -18.40
CA ASP A 361 8.38 36.13 -19.31
C ASP A 361 8.80 37.43 -18.62
N GLY A 362 8.82 37.46 -17.28
CA GLY A 362 9.24 38.63 -16.49
C GLY A 362 8.11 39.60 -16.15
N HIS A 363 6.85 39.21 -16.36
CA HIS A 363 5.66 39.97 -16.00
C HIS A 363 5.20 39.63 -14.58
N PHE A 364 6.05 39.92 -13.59
CA PHE A 364 5.77 39.63 -12.19
C PHE A 364 6.35 40.67 -11.23
N THR A 365 5.73 40.77 -10.05
CA THR A 365 6.20 41.59 -8.92
C THR A 365 6.85 40.73 -7.83
N VAL A 366 7.76 41.35 -7.09
CA VAL A 366 8.49 40.78 -5.95
C VAL A 366 8.19 41.61 -4.70
N GLY A 367 7.91 40.96 -3.57
CA GLY A 367 7.43 41.62 -2.37
C GLY A 367 5.91 41.75 -2.36
N ASP A 368 5.35 42.32 -1.29
CA ASP A 368 3.91 42.28 -1.03
C ASP A 368 3.06 42.95 -2.15
N PRO A 369 2.20 42.22 -2.87
CA PRO A 369 1.06 42.85 -3.54
C PRO A 369 0.00 43.25 -2.50
N PRO A 370 -0.69 44.41 -2.62
CA PRO A 370 -1.66 44.82 -1.62
C PRO A 370 -3.04 44.19 -1.85
N ALA A 371 -3.45 43.35 -0.89
CA ALA A 371 -4.71 43.40 -0.13
C ALA A 371 -4.72 42.17 0.80
N THR A 372 -4.77 42.36 2.11
CA THR A 372 -5.01 41.25 3.03
C THR A 372 -6.38 40.65 2.70
N ALA A 373 -6.40 39.38 2.26
CA ALA A 373 -7.64 38.64 2.08
C ALA A 373 -8.53 38.80 3.31
N THR A 374 -9.79 39.13 3.08
CA THR A 374 -10.78 39.27 4.13
C THR A 374 -10.94 37.94 4.87
N GLU A 375 -11.44 37.99 6.10
CA GLU A 375 -11.66 36.77 6.88
C GLU A 375 -12.56 35.74 6.16
N PRO A 376 -13.68 36.12 5.51
CA PRO A 376 -14.47 35.20 4.67
C PRO A 376 -13.67 34.52 3.56
N GLU A 377 -12.86 35.29 2.82
CA GLU A 377 -12.03 34.75 1.72
C GLU A 377 -10.98 33.76 2.23
N ARG A 378 -10.40 34.02 3.41
CA ARG A 378 -9.46 33.08 4.06
C ARG A 378 -10.14 31.78 4.47
N LEU A 379 -11.39 31.83 4.94
CA LEU A 379 -12.17 30.63 5.28
C LEU A 379 -12.49 29.81 4.02
N ASP A 380 -12.93 30.47 2.95
CA ASP A 380 -13.23 29.83 1.67
C ASP A 380 -11.97 29.15 1.09
N ARG A 381 -10.83 29.87 1.13
CA ARG A 381 -9.54 29.36 0.64
C ARG A 381 -9.04 28.19 1.47
N ALA A 382 -9.04 28.31 2.80
CA ALA A 382 -8.55 27.25 3.69
C ALA A 382 -9.32 25.94 3.52
N ALA A 383 -10.64 26.01 3.33
CA ALA A 383 -11.47 24.83 3.10
C ALA A 383 -11.12 24.11 1.78
N LEU A 384 -10.83 24.86 0.72
CA LEU A 384 -10.65 24.32 -0.63
C LEU A 384 -9.19 23.97 -0.99
N GLU A 385 -8.19 24.63 -0.37
CA GLU A 385 -6.78 24.32 -0.59
C GLU A 385 -6.36 22.96 -0.01
N ALA A 386 -7.10 22.46 0.97
CA ALA A 386 -6.88 21.16 1.62
C ALA A 386 -7.46 19.96 0.82
N CYS A 387 -7.88 20.16 -0.43
CA CYS A 387 -8.56 19.14 -1.21
C CYS A 387 -7.99 18.98 -2.61
N VAL A 388 -8.26 17.82 -3.22
CA VAL A 388 -7.80 17.46 -4.56
C VAL A 388 -8.55 18.24 -5.64
N GLY A 389 -7.85 19.06 -6.42
CA GLY A 389 -8.38 19.74 -7.61
C GLY A 389 -8.25 18.94 -8.92
N GLY A 390 -7.63 17.76 -8.85
CA GLY A 390 -7.52 16.81 -9.95
C GLY A 390 -6.32 15.85 -9.79
N PRO A 391 -6.21 14.85 -10.67
CA PRO A 391 -7.17 14.48 -11.72
C PRO A 391 -8.53 14.04 -11.15
N PHE A 392 -9.59 14.07 -11.95
CA PHE A 392 -10.92 13.61 -11.57
C PHE A 392 -11.23 12.25 -12.21
N PHE A 393 -10.65 11.19 -11.63
CA PHE A 393 -10.88 9.81 -12.03
C PHE A 393 -11.15 8.85 -10.84
N PRO A 394 -12.24 9.00 -10.08
CA PRO A 394 -13.21 10.10 -10.13
C PRO A 394 -12.76 11.35 -9.37
N GLY A 395 -11.75 11.26 -8.49
CA GLY A 395 -11.29 12.32 -7.57
C GLY A 395 -11.12 11.77 -6.15
N ILE A 396 -11.05 12.62 -5.13
CA ILE A 396 -11.13 12.20 -3.71
C ILE A 396 -12.36 12.78 -3.01
N GLU A 397 -12.42 14.10 -2.82
CA GLU A 397 -13.55 14.76 -2.16
C GLU A 397 -14.76 14.94 -3.08
N MET A 398 -14.51 15.34 -4.33
CA MET A 398 -15.51 15.65 -5.35
C MET A 398 -15.07 15.13 -6.71
N SER A 399 -16.06 15.01 -7.60
CA SER A 399 -15.83 14.63 -9.00
C SER A 399 -15.60 15.85 -9.90
N SER A 400 -15.39 15.60 -11.20
CA SER A 400 -15.22 16.63 -12.23
C SER A 400 -16.37 17.63 -12.34
N LEU A 401 -17.54 17.38 -11.72
CA LEU A 401 -18.66 18.32 -11.68
C LEU A 401 -18.31 19.66 -11.01
N CYS A 402 -17.30 19.70 -10.13
CA CYS A 402 -16.82 20.97 -9.56
C CYS A 402 -16.18 21.92 -10.59
N ARG A 403 -15.88 21.44 -11.81
CA ARG A 403 -15.40 22.27 -12.92
C ARG A 403 -16.53 22.88 -13.75
N ASP A 404 -17.79 22.45 -13.56
CA ASP A 404 -18.92 22.93 -14.35
C ASP A 404 -19.31 24.35 -13.89
N PRO A 405 -19.13 25.39 -14.73
CA PRO A 405 -19.40 26.76 -14.33
C PRO A 405 -20.87 27.03 -14.00
N ASP A 406 -21.80 26.23 -14.49
CA ASP A 406 -23.25 26.43 -14.25
C ASP A 406 -23.71 25.95 -12.86
N ARG A 407 -22.80 25.30 -12.12
CA ARG A 407 -22.97 24.88 -10.73
C ARG A 407 -22.70 26.01 -9.73
N TYR A 408 -22.10 27.11 -10.16
CA TYR A 408 -21.72 28.23 -9.30
C TYR A 408 -22.70 29.41 -9.43
N ALA A 409 -23.00 30.03 -8.29
CA ALA A 409 -23.81 31.26 -8.22
C ALA A 409 -22.95 32.53 -8.13
N ALA A 410 -21.72 32.40 -7.63
CA ALA A 410 -20.73 33.45 -7.48
C ALA A 410 -19.33 32.80 -7.37
N PRO A 411 -18.22 33.56 -7.39
CA PRO A 411 -16.89 32.99 -7.15
C PRO A 411 -16.88 32.11 -5.90
N PHE A 412 -16.33 30.90 -6.04
CA PHE A 412 -16.18 29.93 -4.95
C PHE A 412 -17.49 29.48 -4.27
N ARG A 413 -18.67 29.82 -4.81
CA ARG A 413 -19.97 29.50 -4.20
C ARG A 413 -20.85 28.71 -5.16
N PHE A 414 -21.16 27.48 -4.77
CA PHE A 414 -22.16 26.68 -5.46
C PHE A 414 -23.56 27.27 -5.34
N ARG A 415 -24.40 26.97 -6.33
CA ARG A 415 -25.83 27.29 -6.30
C ARG A 415 -26.51 26.49 -5.19
N GLY A 416 -27.38 27.16 -4.42
CA GLY A 416 -28.13 26.52 -3.32
C GLY A 416 -29.35 25.71 -3.77
N ASP A 417 -29.79 25.82 -5.02
CA ASP A 417 -30.96 25.14 -5.58
C ASP A 417 -30.63 23.80 -6.27
N GLN A 418 -29.39 23.35 -6.15
CA GLN A 418 -28.94 22.08 -6.70
C GLN A 418 -29.46 20.90 -5.89
N VAL A 419 -29.54 19.74 -6.52
CA VAL A 419 -29.92 18.50 -5.85
C VAL A 419 -28.85 18.14 -4.80
N PRO A 420 -29.19 17.96 -3.51
CA PRO A 420 -28.26 17.51 -2.49
C PRO A 420 -27.63 16.16 -2.85
N GLY A 421 -26.35 15.96 -2.55
CA GLY A 421 -25.62 14.74 -2.90
C GLY A 421 -25.01 14.75 -4.31
N CYS A 422 -25.24 15.79 -5.11
CA CYS A 422 -24.80 15.82 -6.50
C CYS A 422 -23.28 15.99 -6.68
N MET A 423 -22.56 16.52 -5.68
CA MET A 423 -21.11 16.75 -5.81
C MET A 423 -20.30 15.46 -5.57
N THR A 424 -20.85 14.54 -4.79
CA THR A 424 -20.24 13.25 -4.44
C THR A 424 -20.83 12.05 -5.19
N GLU A 425 -21.96 12.20 -5.89
CA GLU A 425 -22.68 11.06 -6.50
C GLU A 425 -21.83 10.25 -7.49
N ARG A 426 -20.92 10.91 -8.22
CA ARG A 426 -20.03 10.26 -9.21
C ARG A 426 -18.80 9.59 -8.60
N MET A 427 -18.53 9.80 -7.32
CA MET A 427 -17.42 9.16 -6.63
C MET A 427 -17.64 7.65 -6.52
N ALA A 428 -16.59 6.91 -6.22
CA ALA A 428 -16.67 5.48 -5.99
C ALA A 428 -17.64 5.12 -4.85
N VAL A 429 -18.32 3.98 -5.01
CA VAL A 429 -19.12 3.36 -3.94
C VAL A 429 -18.64 1.92 -3.70
N PRO A 430 -18.12 1.61 -2.50
CA PRO A 430 -17.74 2.56 -1.45
C PRO A 430 -16.41 3.27 -1.77
N TRP A 431 -16.17 4.43 -1.16
CA TRP A 431 -14.94 5.22 -1.39
C TRP A 431 -13.63 4.48 -1.08
N GLN A 432 -13.65 3.49 -0.18
CA GLN A 432 -12.47 2.69 0.17
C GLN A 432 -11.92 1.87 -1.02
N ALA A 433 -12.78 1.47 -1.95
CA ALA A 433 -12.34 0.74 -3.15
C ALA A 433 -11.45 1.63 -4.03
N ASP A 434 -11.78 2.91 -4.17
CA ASP A 434 -10.97 3.92 -4.88
C ASP A 434 -9.63 4.16 -4.18
N PHE A 435 -9.65 4.36 -2.86
CA PHE A 435 -8.42 4.53 -2.05
C PHE A 435 -7.44 3.37 -2.18
N THR A 436 -7.96 2.18 -2.46
CA THR A 436 -7.17 0.97 -2.67
C THR A 436 -6.50 0.97 -4.04
N ASP A 437 -7.25 1.25 -5.10
CA ASP A 437 -6.80 1.09 -6.49
C ASP A 437 -6.12 2.32 -7.07
N CYS A 438 -6.39 3.52 -6.55
CA CYS A 438 -5.66 4.75 -6.87
C CYS A 438 -4.30 4.83 -6.17
N ARG A 439 -3.56 3.72 -6.25
CA ARG A 439 -2.14 3.63 -5.90
C ARG A 439 -1.28 4.09 -7.08
N HIS A 440 -0.23 4.84 -6.78
CA HIS A 440 0.80 5.33 -7.70
C HIS A 440 0.33 6.46 -8.62
N LEU A 441 0.98 7.63 -8.47
CA LEU A 441 0.90 8.74 -9.42
C LEU A 441 -0.50 9.38 -9.58
N TRP A 442 -1.44 9.11 -8.66
CA TRP A 442 -2.76 9.73 -8.65
C TRP A 442 -2.78 10.95 -7.72
N TRP A 443 -3.08 10.75 -6.44
CA TRP A 443 -3.25 11.82 -5.43
C TRP A 443 -2.38 11.62 -4.19
N PRO A 444 -1.04 11.56 -4.32
CA PRO A 444 -0.15 11.22 -3.21
C PRO A 444 -0.21 12.22 -2.04
N ALA A 445 -0.65 13.47 -2.28
CA ALA A 445 -0.82 14.47 -1.23
C ALA A 445 -2.09 14.28 -0.37
N GLN A 446 -3.06 13.47 -0.83
CA GLN A 446 -4.27 13.15 -0.07
C GLN A 446 -4.25 11.71 0.46
N ARG A 447 -3.74 10.80 -0.39
CA ARG A 447 -3.53 9.37 -0.15
C ARG A 447 -2.10 9.01 -0.56
N PRO A 448 -1.13 8.98 0.38
CA PRO A 448 0.28 8.75 0.05
C PRO A 448 0.55 7.46 -0.75
N ASP A 449 1.53 7.49 -1.65
CA ASP A 449 2.01 6.28 -2.34
C ASP A 449 3.01 5.52 -1.46
N ASP A 450 4.01 6.25 -0.98
CA ASP A 450 5.06 5.75 -0.10
C ASP A 450 5.45 6.80 0.95
N VAL A 451 6.01 6.37 2.08
CA VAL A 451 6.23 7.20 3.28
C VAL A 451 7.53 6.83 3.98
N ILE A 452 7.98 7.70 4.89
CA ILE A 452 9.00 7.38 5.90
C ILE A 452 8.27 7.02 7.19
N VAL A 453 8.64 5.91 7.81
CA VAL A 453 8.05 5.51 9.10
C VAL A 453 8.85 6.11 10.26
N GLU A 454 8.15 6.47 11.34
CA GLU A 454 8.73 7.12 12.52
C GLU A 454 9.91 6.34 13.12
N GLN A 455 9.83 5.01 13.18
CA GLN A 455 10.92 4.16 13.68
C GLN A 455 12.22 4.31 12.87
N ASP A 456 12.13 4.29 11.55
CA ASP A 456 13.29 4.46 10.66
C ASP A 456 13.85 5.87 10.76
N TYR A 457 12.98 6.88 10.88
CA TYR A 457 13.41 8.25 11.13
C TYR A 457 14.24 8.34 12.41
N HIS A 458 13.75 7.82 13.53
CA HIS A 458 14.48 7.84 14.80
C HIS A 458 15.79 7.06 14.73
N ALA A 459 15.81 5.88 14.11
CA ALA A 459 17.00 5.07 13.96
C ALA A 459 18.09 5.80 13.13
N VAL A 460 17.71 6.39 12.00
CA VAL A 460 18.63 7.15 11.14
C VAL A 460 19.08 8.43 11.83
N ALA A 461 18.18 9.17 12.48
CA ALA A 461 18.51 10.39 13.20
C ALA A 461 19.50 10.13 14.34
N ALA A 462 19.28 9.08 15.14
CA ALA A 462 20.19 8.68 16.22
C ALA A 462 21.57 8.25 15.68
N ALA A 463 21.61 7.56 14.53
CA ALA A 463 22.87 7.15 13.91
C ALA A 463 23.66 8.32 13.33
N LEU A 464 22.99 9.30 12.73
CA LEU A 464 23.63 10.47 12.12
C LEU A 464 24.02 11.54 13.15
N PHE A 465 23.24 11.66 14.24
CA PHE A 465 23.40 12.66 15.29
C PHE A 465 23.40 11.99 16.67
N PRO A 466 24.45 11.21 17.01
CA PRO A 466 24.51 10.47 18.28
C PRO A 466 24.58 11.36 19.52
N ASP A 467 24.88 12.65 19.36
CA ASP A 467 24.87 13.68 20.41
C ASP A 467 23.51 14.38 20.57
N GLY A 468 22.51 14.03 19.74
CA GLY A 468 21.18 14.62 19.75
C GLY A 468 21.04 15.94 18.98
N SER A 469 22.05 16.39 18.23
CA SER A 469 21.99 17.63 17.45
C SER A 469 21.19 17.47 16.15
N THR A 470 19.87 17.32 16.21
CA THR A 470 19.02 17.17 15.01
C THR A 470 18.53 18.50 14.43
N ALA A 471 18.31 19.52 15.27
CA ALA A 471 17.57 20.73 14.91
C ALA A 471 18.26 21.63 13.86
N ASP A 472 19.60 21.60 13.74
CA ASP A 472 20.35 22.53 12.89
C ASP A 472 20.83 21.91 11.56
N ARG A 473 20.49 20.65 11.26
CA ARG A 473 21.06 19.91 10.11
C ARG A 473 20.01 19.10 9.37
N ALA A 474 19.57 19.60 8.22
CA ALA A 474 18.65 18.90 7.33
C ALA A 474 19.19 17.50 6.95
N ILE A 475 18.41 16.45 7.27
CA ILE A 475 18.70 15.08 6.83
C ILE A 475 18.26 14.93 5.38
N LYS A 476 19.12 14.33 4.55
CA LYS A 476 18.76 14.03 3.15
C LYS A 476 17.60 13.03 3.13
N THR A 477 16.52 13.35 2.42
CA THR A 477 15.34 12.48 2.32
C THR A 477 15.63 11.07 1.80
N THR A 478 16.70 10.90 0.99
CA THR A 478 17.16 9.59 0.51
C THR A 478 17.89 8.74 1.56
N ALA A 479 18.16 9.27 2.75
CA ALA A 479 18.77 8.51 3.83
C ALA A 479 17.80 7.49 4.43
N PHE A 480 16.49 7.71 4.28
CA PHE A 480 15.46 6.88 4.89
C PHE A 480 14.95 5.79 3.94
N PRO A 481 14.70 4.57 4.44
CA PRO A 481 13.87 3.60 3.73
C PRO A 481 12.48 4.18 3.44
N ARG A 482 11.87 3.73 2.34
CA ARG A 482 10.53 4.13 1.92
C ARG A 482 9.59 2.94 1.99
N TRP A 483 8.47 3.12 2.66
CA TRP A 483 7.47 2.09 2.88
C TRP A 483 6.22 2.41 2.07
N ARG A 484 5.57 1.38 1.53
CA ARG A 484 4.23 1.57 0.96
C ARG A 484 3.28 2.03 2.07
N TRP A 485 2.50 3.08 1.81
CA TRP A 485 1.60 3.62 2.83
C TRP A 485 0.46 2.64 3.14
N ASP A 486 -0.17 2.04 2.14
CA ASP A 486 -1.21 1.00 2.31
C ASP A 486 -0.62 -0.41 2.53
N ARG A 487 0.57 -0.52 3.14
CA ARG A 487 1.12 -1.83 3.54
C ARG A 487 0.17 -2.55 4.50
N GLY A 488 0.04 -3.87 4.31
CA GLY A 488 -0.97 -4.70 4.96
C GLY A 488 -2.26 -4.87 4.16
N ILE A 489 -2.55 -3.99 3.21
CA ILE A 489 -3.74 -4.07 2.35
C ILE A 489 -3.37 -4.76 1.02
N GLY A 490 -3.87 -5.97 0.80
CA GLY A 490 -3.66 -6.76 -0.42
C GLY A 490 -2.36 -7.55 -0.49
N ASP A 491 -1.56 -7.58 0.58
CA ASP A 491 -0.23 -8.23 0.57
C ASP A 491 -0.30 -9.76 0.71
N GLN A 492 -1.42 -10.31 1.17
CA GLN A 492 -1.62 -11.74 1.45
C GLN A 492 -2.29 -12.51 0.30
N LEU A 493 -2.21 -12.01 -0.94
CA LEU A 493 -2.93 -12.57 -2.09
C LEU A 493 -2.13 -13.67 -2.80
N PRO A 494 -2.69 -14.88 -3.01
CA PRO A 494 -2.12 -15.88 -3.91
C PRO A 494 -2.03 -15.35 -5.35
N VAL A 495 -1.08 -15.86 -6.14
CA VAL A 495 -0.79 -15.40 -7.52
C VAL A 495 -1.83 -15.87 -8.58
N SER A 496 -3.07 -16.24 -8.22
CA SER A 496 -4.09 -16.79 -9.16
C SER A 496 -5.54 -16.38 -8.82
N PRO A 497 -6.51 -16.46 -9.76
CA PRO A 497 -6.76 -15.58 -10.91
C PRO A 497 -7.38 -14.23 -10.50
N ALA A 498 -7.36 -13.25 -11.42
CA ALA A 498 -7.70 -11.84 -11.19
C ALA A 498 -9.07 -11.53 -10.56
N GLN A 499 -10.07 -12.42 -10.67
CA GLN A 499 -11.45 -12.12 -10.28
C GLN A 499 -11.73 -12.07 -8.77
N GLY A 500 -10.88 -12.64 -7.91
CA GLY A 500 -11.04 -12.59 -6.44
C GLY A 500 -10.04 -11.66 -5.72
N ARG A 501 -9.05 -11.13 -6.42
CA ARG A 501 -7.98 -10.33 -5.83
C ARG A 501 -8.44 -8.92 -5.43
N ASN A 502 -9.18 -8.26 -6.31
CA ASN A 502 -9.69 -6.90 -6.06
C ASN A 502 -10.72 -6.91 -4.93
N ASP A 503 -11.62 -7.89 -4.94
CA ASP A 503 -12.64 -8.08 -3.91
C ASP A 503 -12.05 -8.08 -2.49
N ARG A 504 -11.10 -8.99 -2.23
CA ARG A 504 -10.47 -9.09 -0.92
C ARG A 504 -9.70 -7.82 -0.55
N ARG A 505 -8.95 -7.25 -1.49
CA ARG A 505 -8.15 -6.04 -1.24
C ARG A 505 -9.03 -4.84 -0.88
N HIS A 506 -10.15 -4.66 -1.59
CA HIS A 506 -11.10 -3.60 -1.30
C HIS A 506 -11.77 -3.81 0.06
N ARG A 507 -12.14 -5.05 0.42
CA ARG A 507 -12.68 -5.37 1.76
C ARG A 507 -11.67 -5.05 2.86
N GLU A 508 -10.41 -5.43 2.69
CA GLU A 508 -9.35 -5.11 3.64
C GLU A 508 -9.25 -3.58 3.86
N MET A 509 -9.39 -2.75 2.82
CA MET A 509 -9.46 -1.29 3.00
C MET A 509 -10.76 -0.83 3.67
N VAL A 510 -11.91 -1.44 3.38
CA VAL A 510 -13.18 -1.15 4.07
C VAL A 510 -13.04 -1.35 5.58
N ASP A 511 -12.34 -2.40 6.00
CA ASP A 511 -12.21 -2.77 7.41
C ASP A 511 -11.03 -2.08 8.12
N GLU A 512 -9.91 -1.88 7.42
CA GLU A 512 -8.63 -1.52 8.05
C GLU A 512 -8.16 -0.09 7.73
N TRP A 513 -8.92 0.72 6.97
CA TRP A 513 -8.56 2.14 6.75
C TRP A 513 -8.29 2.94 8.04
N PRO A 514 -8.96 2.71 9.19
CA PRO A 514 -8.66 3.43 10.42
C PRO A 514 -7.26 3.14 10.98
N GLN A 515 -6.65 2.01 10.58
CA GLN A 515 -5.33 1.62 11.03
C GLN A 515 -4.20 2.36 10.31
N LEU A 516 -4.47 2.97 9.15
CA LEU A 516 -3.47 3.68 8.36
C LEU A 516 -2.93 4.91 9.12
N GLY A 517 -1.64 5.24 8.91
CA GLY A 517 -0.97 6.34 9.60
C GLY A 517 -1.17 7.69 8.91
N PHE A 518 -1.07 8.76 9.70
CA PHE A 518 -1.12 10.15 9.23
C PHE A 518 0.28 10.73 9.12
N LEU A 519 0.50 11.55 8.10
CA LEU A 519 1.79 12.19 7.84
C LEU A 519 1.89 13.49 8.63
N LYS A 520 2.94 13.62 9.44
CA LYS A 520 3.25 14.83 10.21
C LYS A 520 4.69 15.28 9.98
N PRO A 521 4.94 16.59 9.92
CA PRO A 521 6.29 17.12 9.91
C PRO A 521 6.94 16.97 11.28
N THR A 522 8.20 16.56 11.30
CA THR A 522 9.09 16.61 12.47
C THR A 522 9.66 18.02 12.64
N ALA A 523 10.33 18.27 13.77
CA ALA A 523 10.93 19.58 14.04
C ALA A 523 12.02 19.99 13.02
N ASP A 524 12.68 19.03 12.37
CA ASP A 524 13.69 19.24 11.32
C ASP A 524 13.09 19.24 9.90
N GLY A 525 11.76 19.22 9.77
CA GLY A 525 11.04 19.33 8.49
C GLY A 525 10.93 18.03 7.70
N VAL A 526 11.33 16.88 8.26
CA VAL A 526 11.08 15.56 7.68
C VAL A 526 9.62 15.20 7.91
N VAL A 527 8.90 14.75 6.88
CA VAL A 527 7.52 14.30 7.05
C VAL A 527 7.50 12.78 7.24
N VAL A 528 6.95 12.34 8.37
CA VAL A 528 6.93 10.93 8.78
C VAL A 528 5.50 10.44 9.02
N GLU A 529 5.28 9.16 8.78
CA GLU A 529 4.05 8.47 9.16
C GLU A 529 4.01 8.26 10.69
N THR A 530 2.92 8.72 11.28
CA THR A 530 2.62 8.67 12.71
C THR A 530 1.27 8.00 12.95
N GLU A 531 1.01 7.58 14.21
CA GLU A 531 -0.30 7.06 14.65
C GLU A 531 -0.78 5.77 13.95
N ARG A 532 0.09 5.09 13.18
CA ARG A 532 -0.13 3.70 12.78
C ARG A 532 0.21 2.78 13.97
N PRO A 533 -0.61 1.78 14.31
CA PRO A 533 -0.22 0.79 15.31
C PRO A 533 1.01 0.00 14.86
N SER A 534 1.96 -0.20 15.78
CA SER A 534 3.32 -0.72 15.51
C SER A 534 3.38 -1.98 14.65
N TYR A 535 2.38 -2.86 14.79
CA TYR A 535 2.38 -4.16 14.15
C TYR A 535 1.47 -4.24 12.92
N VAL A 536 0.69 -3.21 12.60
CA VAL A 536 -0.24 -3.28 11.46
C VAL A 536 0.52 -3.12 10.15
N GLY A 537 0.28 -4.08 9.24
CA GLY A 537 0.82 -4.04 7.89
C GLY A 537 2.29 -4.45 7.77
N LEU A 538 2.84 -5.08 8.82
CA LEU A 538 4.09 -5.81 8.70
C LEU A 538 3.87 -7.12 7.93
N ARG A 539 4.95 -7.66 7.37
CA ARG A 539 4.93 -8.89 6.57
C ARG A 539 5.04 -10.12 7.48
N HIS A 540 4.72 -11.30 6.95
CA HIS A 540 4.80 -12.54 7.73
C HIS A 540 6.22 -12.86 8.19
N ARG A 541 7.24 -12.53 7.37
CA ARG A 541 8.64 -12.61 7.81
C ARG A 541 8.97 -11.73 9.01
N ASP A 542 8.34 -10.56 9.10
CA ASP A 542 8.56 -9.61 10.21
C ASP A 542 7.89 -10.15 11.49
N TYR A 543 6.65 -10.65 11.39
CA TYR A 543 5.97 -11.32 12.52
C TYR A 543 6.69 -12.60 12.96
N PHE A 544 7.26 -13.36 12.02
CA PHE A 544 8.05 -14.55 12.31
C PHE A 544 9.26 -14.20 13.19
N HIS A 545 10.01 -13.16 12.80
CA HIS A 545 11.12 -12.64 13.61
C HIS A 545 10.65 -12.17 15.00
N ILE A 546 9.55 -11.43 15.07
CA ILE A 546 8.98 -10.95 16.34
C ILE A 546 8.60 -12.13 17.25
N MET A 547 7.93 -13.16 16.70
CA MET A 547 7.53 -14.34 17.46
C MET A 547 8.72 -15.14 18.01
N LEU A 548 9.82 -15.23 17.27
CA LEU A 548 11.06 -15.85 17.76
C LEU A 548 11.76 -15.01 18.84
N ASN A 549 11.43 -13.72 18.94
CA ASN A 549 12.01 -12.77 19.89
C ASN A 549 10.95 -12.13 20.79
N LEU A 550 9.86 -12.85 21.09
CA LEU A 550 8.67 -12.29 21.73
C LEU A 550 8.95 -11.59 23.07
N TYR A 551 10.01 -11.98 23.79
CA TYR A 551 10.46 -11.32 25.01
C TYR A 551 10.89 -9.85 24.81
N GLN A 552 11.28 -9.47 23.59
CA GLN A 552 11.58 -8.08 23.21
C GLN A 552 10.34 -7.30 22.77
N TYR A 553 9.24 -8.01 22.47
CA TYR A 553 8.00 -7.47 21.91
C TYR A 553 6.77 -7.95 22.71
N PRO A 554 6.71 -7.75 24.04
CA PRO A 554 5.64 -8.29 24.87
C PRO A 554 4.24 -7.78 24.49
N ASP A 555 4.15 -6.58 23.91
CA ASP A 555 2.93 -5.96 23.40
C ASP A 555 2.46 -6.53 22.05
N PHE A 556 3.20 -7.48 21.45
CA PHE A 556 2.79 -8.19 20.23
C PHE A 556 1.72 -9.26 20.47
N LEU A 557 1.53 -9.72 21.72
CA LEU A 557 0.59 -10.80 22.06
C LEU A 557 -0.83 -10.61 21.50
N PRO A 558 -1.47 -9.43 21.57
CA PRO A 558 -2.79 -9.21 20.97
C PRO A 558 -2.79 -9.41 19.44
N MET A 559 -1.72 -9.00 18.75
CA MET A 559 -1.57 -9.22 17.31
C MET A 559 -1.33 -10.70 17.00
N ALA A 560 -0.49 -11.39 17.78
CA ALA A 560 -0.30 -12.85 17.65
C ALA A 560 -1.64 -13.60 17.81
N TRP A 561 -2.49 -13.18 18.75
CA TRP A 561 -3.83 -13.72 18.93
C TRP A 561 -4.72 -13.45 17.70
N LYS A 562 -4.72 -12.22 17.15
CA LYS A 562 -5.45 -11.88 15.91
C LYS A 562 -4.99 -12.75 14.75
N LEU A 563 -3.67 -12.92 14.56
CA LEU A 563 -3.08 -13.76 13.51
C LEU A 563 -3.51 -15.23 13.65
N ALA A 564 -3.42 -15.80 14.87
CA ALA A 564 -3.83 -17.18 15.13
C ALA A 564 -5.29 -17.43 14.74
N ASN A 565 -6.22 -16.55 15.17
CA ASN A 565 -7.63 -16.66 14.80
C ASN A 565 -7.82 -16.47 13.29
N GLY A 566 -7.15 -15.51 12.66
CA GLY A 566 -7.25 -15.27 11.22
C GLY A 566 -6.88 -16.49 10.38
N PHE A 567 -5.81 -17.21 10.74
CA PHE A 567 -5.46 -18.48 10.07
C PHE A 567 -6.54 -19.55 10.23
N LEU A 568 -7.09 -19.68 11.45
CA LEU A 568 -8.12 -20.66 11.76
C LEU A 568 -9.47 -20.34 11.11
N GLU A 569 -9.83 -19.06 10.98
CA GLU A 569 -11.02 -18.59 10.27
C GLU A 569 -10.89 -18.83 8.77
N ALA A 570 -9.72 -18.59 8.18
CA ALA A 570 -9.44 -18.89 6.77
C ALA A 570 -9.61 -20.39 6.49
N ALA A 571 -9.12 -21.25 7.38
CA ALA A 571 -9.32 -22.70 7.29
C ALA A 571 -10.79 -23.10 7.38
N ALA A 572 -11.54 -22.50 8.31
CA ALA A 572 -12.98 -22.75 8.47
C ALA A 572 -13.79 -22.27 7.25
N ALA A 573 -13.39 -21.16 6.63
CA ALA A 573 -13.97 -20.69 5.37
C ALA A 573 -13.67 -21.66 4.22
N LYS A 574 -12.42 -22.15 4.12
CA LYS A 574 -12.03 -23.11 3.08
C LYS A 574 -12.82 -24.41 3.17
N GLN A 575 -13.15 -24.90 4.36
CA GLN A 575 -14.01 -26.07 4.53
C GLN A 575 -15.41 -25.90 3.91
N LYS A 576 -15.94 -24.66 3.87
CA LYS A 576 -17.26 -24.35 3.31
C LYS A 576 -17.25 -24.19 1.78
N ASP A 577 -16.09 -23.90 1.18
CA ASP A 577 -15.93 -23.74 -0.28
C ASP A 577 -16.36 -25.01 -1.04
N PRO A 578 -17.35 -24.94 -1.96
CA PRO A 578 -17.86 -26.09 -2.71
C PRO A 578 -16.79 -26.88 -3.48
N PHE A 579 -15.66 -26.25 -3.81
CA PHE A 579 -14.57 -26.85 -4.58
C PHE A 579 -13.46 -27.46 -3.70
N THR A 580 -13.57 -27.36 -2.38
CA THR A 580 -12.62 -27.98 -1.46
C THR A 580 -12.75 -29.50 -1.48
N ASP A 581 -11.61 -30.18 -1.39
CA ASP A 581 -11.51 -31.64 -1.34
C ASP A 581 -12.45 -32.23 -0.29
N THR A 582 -13.10 -33.35 -0.65
CA THR A 582 -14.00 -34.10 0.24
C THR A 582 -13.26 -34.61 1.48
N ASP A 583 -11.95 -34.82 1.39
CA ASP A 583 -11.09 -35.21 2.50
C ASP A 583 -10.83 -34.09 3.51
N LEU A 584 -11.07 -32.82 3.16
CA LEU A 584 -10.97 -31.68 4.07
C LEU A 584 -12.33 -31.22 4.61
N LYS A 585 -13.43 -31.77 4.09
CA LYS A 585 -14.79 -31.41 4.51
C LYS A 585 -15.07 -31.85 5.95
N PRO A 586 -15.81 -31.03 6.73
CA PRO A 586 -16.15 -31.38 8.09
C PRO A 586 -17.07 -32.61 8.10
N PHE A 587 -16.85 -33.50 9.07
CA PHE A 587 -17.70 -34.66 9.32
C PHE A 587 -18.02 -34.79 10.81
N ARG A 588 -19.11 -35.50 11.14
CA ARG A 588 -19.47 -35.77 12.54
C ARG A 588 -18.47 -36.75 13.15
N TYR A 589 -17.95 -36.43 14.32
CA TYR A 589 -17.08 -37.34 15.04
C TYR A 589 -17.85 -38.55 15.57
N GLU A 590 -17.48 -39.71 15.08
CA GLU A 590 -17.63 -40.99 15.73
C GLU A 590 -16.28 -41.69 15.62
N GLU A 591 -15.84 -42.43 16.64
CA GLU A 591 -14.50 -43.00 16.65
C GLU A 591 -14.21 -43.86 15.41
N ARG A 592 -15.18 -44.69 15.00
CA ARG A 592 -15.11 -45.50 13.77
C ARG A 592 -15.03 -44.66 12.49
N ALA A 593 -15.69 -43.51 12.44
CA ALA A 593 -15.71 -42.64 11.28
C ALA A 593 -14.41 -41.84 11.18
N PHE A 594 -13.87 -41.44 12.34
CA PHE A 594 -12.54 -40.86 12.46
C PHE A 594 -11.48 -41.86 12.00
N ASP A 595 -11.51 -43.10 12.52
CA ASP A 595 -10.57 -44.15 12.10
C ASP A 595 -10.64 -44.40 10.60
N ALA A 596 -11.84 -44.60 10.05
CA ALA A 596 -12.03 -44.82 8.62
C ALA A 596 -11.54 -43.64 7.77
N ARG A 597 -11.71 -42.40 8.23
CA ARG A 597 -11.18 -41.22 7.52
C ARG A 597 -9.67 -41.22 7.53
N MET A 598 -9.04 -41.43 8.68
CA MET A 598 -7.59 -41.43 8.80
C MET A 598 -6.94 -42.55 7.98
N ASP A 599 -7.55 -43.74 7.98
CA ASP A 599 -7.08 -44.87 7.18
C ASP A 599 -7.23 -44.58 5.68
N SER A 600 -8.36 -43.99 5.26
CA SER A 600 -8.58 -43.57 3.86
C SER A 600 -7.56 -42.54 3.38
N ILE A 601 -7.24 -41.54 4.22
CA ILE A 601 -6.21 -40.53 3.90
C ILE A 601 -4.84 -41.20 3.79
N TYR A 602 -4.49 -42.05 4.76
CA TYR A 602 -3.21 -42.76 4.77
C TYR A 602 -3.02 -43.64 3.54
N ASP A 603 -4.02 -44.45 3.19
CA ASP A 603 -3.98 -45.32 2.01
C ASP A 603 -3.80 -44.50 0.71
N ALA A 604 -4.49 -43.36 0.58
CA ALA A 604 -4.32 -42.47 -0.56
C ALA A 604 -2.91 -41.87 -0.66
N LEU A 605 -2.30 -41.52 0.48
CA LEU A 605 -0.91 -41.02 0.53
C LEU A 605 0.10 -42.12 0.21
N VAL A 606 -0.09 -43.34 0.73
CA VAL A 606 0.73 -44.51 0.41
C VAL A 606 0.66 -44.82 -1.09
N ASP A 607 -0.53 -44.81 -1.68
CA ASP A 607 -0.72 -45.03 -3.11
C ASP A 607 -0.05 -43.94 -3.95
N THR A 608 -0.07 -42.69 -3.47
CA THR A 608 0.57 -41.55 -4.14
C THR A 608 2.09 -41.66 -4.05
N ALA A 609 2.64 -41.92 -2.87
CA ALA A 609 4.07 -42.14 -2.66
C ALA A 609 4.59 -43.39 -3.40
N GLY A 610 3.78 -44.44 -3.48
CA GLY A 610 4.09 -45.66 -4.24
C GLY A 610 4.18 -45.43 -5.74
N ARG A 611 3.36 -44.53 -6.29
CA ARG A 611 3.34 -44.17 -7.72
C ARG A 611 4.34 -43.07 -8.10
N TYR A 612 4.92 -42.37 -7.13
CA TYR A 612 5.84 -41.27 -7.38
C TYR A 612 7.18 -41.75 -7.93
N ASP A 613 7.51 -41.31 -9.15
CA ASP A 613 8.82 -41.47 -9.79
C ASP A 613 9.51 -40.10 -9.90
N PRO A 614 10.62 -39.86 -9.16
CA PRO A 614 11.33 -38.59 -9.18
C PRO A 614 11.91 -38.25 -10.56
N ALA A 615 12.16 -39.25 -11.43
CA ALA A 615 12.63 -38.98 -12.80
C ALA A 615 11.56 -38.33 -13.68
N SER A 616 10.28 -38.40 -13.29
CA SER A 616 9.14 -37.85 -14.00
C SER A 616 8.55 -36.59 -13.34
N ASP A 617 9.18 -36.07 -12.29
CA ASP A 617 8.68 -34.91 -11.55
C ASP A 617 8.53 -33.70 -12.49
N SER A 618 7.30 -33.20 -12.59
CA SER A 618 6.98 -32.12 -13.53
C SER A 618 7.46 -30.74 -13.06
N LEU A 619 7.73 -30.59 -11.76
CA LEU A 619 8.11 -29.34 -11.10
C LEU A 619 9.63 -29.28 -10.90
N PHE A 620 10.19 -30.23 -10.15
CA PHE A 620 11.57 -30.21 -9.68
C PHE A 620 12.44 -31.13 -10.54
N ARG A 621 12.79 -30.63 -11.73
CA ARG A 621 13.46 -31.43 -12.77
C ARG A 621 14.98 -31.45 -12.65
N THR A 622 15.54 -30.42 -12.02
CA THR A 622 16.98 -30.23 -11.91
C THR A 622 17.43 -30.23 -10.46
N ARG A 623 18.73 -30.48 -10.22
CA ARG A 623 19.31 -30.41 -8.88
C ARG A 623 19.12 -29.02 -8.28
N GLU A 624 19.24 -27.97 -9.09
CA GLU A 624 19.06 -26.58 -8.69
C GLU A 624 17.62 -26.30 -8.23
N ASP A 625 16.61 -26.85 -8.91
CA ASP A 625 15.21 -26.69 -8.49
C ASP A 625 14.96 -27.36 -7.12
N VAL A 626 15.59 -28.51 -6.85
CA VAL A 626 15.49 -29.19 -5.54
C VAL A 626 16.27 -28.45 -4.46
N VAL A 627 17.44 -27.87 -4.78
CA VAL A 627 18.18 -26.99 -3.84
C VAL A 627 17.37 -25.74 -3.50
N GLU A 628 16.66 -25.16 -4.48
CA GLU A 628 15.77 -24.03 -4.23
C GLU A 628 14.60 -24.43 -3.33
N ARG A 629 14.02 -25.63 -3.54
CA ARG A 629 13.02 -26.17 -2.62
C ARG A 629 13.54 -26.25 -1.18
N LEU A 630 14.75 -26.78 -0.98
CA LEU A 630 15.39 -26.85 0.34
C LEU A 630 15.55 -25.47 0.97
N ARG A 631 16.04 -24.48 0.21
CA ARG A 631 16.16 -23.09 0.66
C ARG A 631 14.82 -22.57 1.18
N GLN A 632 13.77 -22.70 0.37
CA GLN A 632 12.46 -22.15 0.72
C GLN A 632 11.76 -22.88 1.87
N SER A 633 12.12 -24.14 2.14
CA SER A 633 11.66 -24.89 3.32
C SER A 633 12.38 -24.51 4.62
N GLY A 634 13.47 -23.73 4.55
CA GLY A 634 14.27 -23.29 5.70
C GLY A 634 13.46 -22.78 6.90
N PRO A 635 12.64 -21.72 6.75
CA PRO A 635 11.90 -21.14 7.87
C PRO A 635 10.98 -22.14 8.59
N LEU A 636 10.40 -23.10 7.85
CA LEU A 636 9.54 -24.14 8.42
C LEU A 636 10.37 -25.19 9.17
N ASN A 637 11.31 -25.83 8.46
CA ASN A 637 12.02 -27.01 8.94
C ASN A 637 13.10 -26.67 9.98
N GLN A 638 13.62 -25.44 9.99
CA GLN A 638 14.51 -24.96 11.08
C GLN A 638 13.73 -24.56 12.34
N THR A 639 12.39 -24.58 12.30
CA THR A 639 11.51 -24.40 13.47
C THR A 639 10.75 -25.67 13.85
N ASP A 640 11.27 -26.84 13.48
CA ASP A 640 10.60 -28.10 13.78
C ASP A 640 10.38 -28.32 15.28
N GLY A 641 9.27 -28.96 15.63
CA GLY A 641 8.78 -29.14 17.00
C GLY A 641 8.17 -27.90 17.66
N VAL A 642 8.24 -26.71 17.06
CA VAL A 642 7.87 -25.46 17.74
C VAL A 642 6.38 -25.38 18.10
N TRP A 643 5.52 -26.12 17.40
CA TRP A 643 4.09 -26.15 17.68
C TRP A 643 3.73 -26.77 19.03
N LEU A 644 4.62 -27.58 19.62
CA LEU A 644 4.44 -28.23 20.92
C LEU A 644 5.26 -27.58 22.04
N ARG A 645 5.97 -26.47 21.78
CA ARG A 645 6.90 -25.85 22.75
C ARG A 645 6.31 -25.51 24.13
N ASN A 646 5.00 -25.37 24.22
CA ASN A 646 4.25 -25.00 25.43
C ASN A 646 3.29 -26.11 25.90
N VAL A 647 3.44 -27.35 25.40
CA VAL A 647 2.50 -28.44 25.70
C VAL A 647 2.66 -28.99 27.13
N ALA A 648 3.87 -28.97 27.67
CA ALA A 648 4.15 -29.33 29.06
C ALA A 648 4.57 -28.09 29.85
N THR A 649 3.82 -27.76 30.91
CA THR A 649 4.11 -26.64 31.82
C THR A 649 4.58 -27.16 33.19
N ILE A 650 4.78 -26.25 34.16
CA ILE A 650 5.22 -26.60 35.52
C ILE A 650 4.10 -27.39 36.23
N GLY A 651 4.29 -28.70 36.41
CA GLY A 651 3.37 -29.54 37.18
C GLY A 651 3.36 -31.01 36.78
N PRO A 652 2.49 -31.82 37.39
CA PRO A 652 2.26 -33.20 36.96
C PRO A 652 1.60 -33.23 35.58
N ILE A 653 2.05 -34.15 34.73
CA ILE A 653 1.47 -34.38 33.39
C ILE A 653 0.48 -35.56 33.43
N ASP A 654 -0.52 -35.52 32.54
CA ASP A 654 -1.43 -36.63 32.28
C ASP A 654 -1.02 -37.42 31.02
N ASP A 655 -1.71 -38.53 30.71
CA ASP A 655 -1.39 -39.35 29.52
C ASP A 655 -1.40 -38.53 28.23
N LEU A 656 -2.32 -37.55 28.11
CA LEU A 656 -2.49 -36.74 26.91
C LEU A 656 -1.32 -35.78 26.72
N THR A 657 -0.94 -35.08 27.77
CA THR A 657 0.23 -34.19 27.80
C THR A 657 1.49 -35.01 27.61
N GLY A 658 1.59 -36.20 28.21
CA GLY A 658 2.70 -37.13 28.04
C GLY A 658 2.87 -37.63 26.61
N PHE A 659 1.78 -37.89 25.89
CA PHE A 659 1.83 -38.24 24.46
C PHE A 659 2.48 -37.13 23.63
N LEU A 660 2.01 -35.89 23.79
CA LEU A 660 2.52 -34.75 23.02
C LEU A 660 3.94 -34.33 23.46
N THR A 661 4.24 -34.43 24.75
CA THR A 661 5.59 -34.15 25.28
C THR A 661 6.61 -35.12 24.68
N ARG A 662 6.24 -36.39 24.48
CA ARG A 662 7.13 -37.37 23.84
C ARG A 662 7.46 -36.98 22.40
N ILE A 663 6.45 -36.63 21.61
CA ILE A 663 6.63 -36.14 20.23
C ILE A 663 7.58 -34.93 20.26
N TRP A 664 7.29 -33.93 21.10
CA TRP A 664 8.12 -32.74 21.21
C TRP A 664 9.57 -33.03 21.62
N LEU A 665 9.79 -33.95 22.56
CA LEU A 665 11.13 -34.34 23.02
C LEU A 665 11.95 -34.96 21.88
N ASP A 666 11.35 -35.82 21.07
CA ASP A 666 11.98 -36.40 19.88
C ASP A 666 12.34 -35.28 18.88
N GLU A 667 11.42 -34.36 18.59
CA GLU A 667 11.64 -33.23 17.67
C GLU A 667 12.82 -32.33 18.09
N VAL A 668 12.92 -32.02 19.38
CA VAL A 668 14.03 -31.21 19.92
C VAL A 668 15.30 -32.02 20.19
N GLY A 669 15.28 -33.34 19.94
CA GLY A 669 16.41 -34.25 20.01
C GLY A 669 16.80 -34.71 21.41
N GLU A 670 15.90 -34.63 22.41
CA GLU A 670 16.15 -35.03 23.81
C GLU A 670 17.43 -34.44 24.45
N GLY A 671 17.88 -33.28 23.97
CA GLY A 671 19.11 -32.62 24.42
C GLY A 671 20.38 -33.02 23.64
N ASP A 672 20.28 -33.86 22.61
CA ASP A 672 21.34 -34.17 21.65
C ASP A 672 21.22 -33.30 20.39
N PRO A 673 22.15 -32.35 20.14
CA PRO A 673 22.15 -31.52 18.93
C PRO A 673 22.28 -32.32 17.61
N GLY A 674 22.79 -33.55 17.68
CA GLY A 674 22.85 -34.48 16.56
C GLY A 674 21.47 -34.98 16.13
N GLN A 675 20.53 -35.10 17.07
CA GLN A 675 19.18 -35.62 16.88
C GLN A 675 18.11 -34.53 16.75
N ASN A 676 18.41 -33.30 17.16
CA ASN A 676 17.51 -32.16 17.00
C ASN A 676 17.16 -31.93 15.51
N HIS A 677 15.88 -32.00 15.16
CA HIS A 677 15.40 -31.99 13.78
C HIS A 677 15.76 -30.71 13.03
N ALA A 678 15.63 -29.55 13.67
CA ALA A 678 16.03 -28.27 13.10
C ALA A 678 17.55 -28.20 12.80
N ASN A 679 18.40 -28.77 13.67
CA ASN A 679 19.84 -28.87 13.43
C ASN A 679 20.16 -29.87 12.30
N VAL A 680 19.44 -30.98 12.22
CA VAL A 680 19.56 -31.93 11.10
C VAL A 680 19.26 -31.22 9.78
N PHE A 681 18.16 -30.46 9.70
CA PHE A 681 17.83 -29.69 8.48
C PHE A 681 18.85 -28.59 8.17
N THR A 682 19.37 -27.91 9.20
CA THR A 682 20.43 -26.90 9.02
C THR A 682 21.67 -27.53 8.37
N ARG A 683 22.08 -28.74 8.79
CA ARG A 683 23.17 -29.48 8.15
C ARG A 683 22.82 -29.88 6.71
N THR A 684 21.57 -30.23 6.42
CA THR A 684 21.10 -30.47 5.04
C THR A 684 21.31 -29.23 4.17
N LEU A 685 20.96 -28.03 4.65
CA LEU A 685 21.21 -26.76 3.93
C LEU A 685 22.71 -26.50 3.72
N GLU A 686 23.54 -26.71 4.75
CA GLU A 686 24.99 -26.56 4.66
C GLU A 686 25.61 -27.51 3.63
N SER A 687 25.10 -28.74 3.52
CA SER A 687 25.57 -29.75 2.55
C SER A 687 25.42 -29.29 1.09
N VAL A 688 24.47 -28.39 0.83
CA VAL A 688 24.23 -27.77 -0.48
C VAL A 688 24.76 -26.32 -0.57
N ARG A 689 25.62 -25.92 0.38
CA ARG A 689 26.27 -24.60 0.47
C ARG A 689 25.31 -23.44 0.68
N ILE A 690 24.19 -23.69 1.34
CA ILE A 690 23.29 -22.63 1.82
C ILE A 690 23.72 -22.31 3.25
N GLN A 691 24.26 -21.12 3.47
CA GLN A 691 24.53 -20.58 4.80
C GLN A 691 23.44 -19.58 5.14
N THR A 692 22.80 -19.76 6.29
CA THR A 692 21.75 -18.85 6.78
C THR A 692 22.30 -18.00 7.92
N ALA A 693 21.77 -16.80 8.08
CA ALA A 693 21.95 -16.04 9.32
C ALA A 693 21.33 -16.82 10.51
N PRO A 694 21.62 -16.45 11.78
CA PRO A 694 20.94 -17.05 12.93
C PRO A 694 19.42 -16.92 12.78
N LEU A 695 18.68 -17.99 13.04
CA LEU A 695 17.24 -18.07 12.75
C LEU A 695 16.41 -16.94 13.39
N SER A 696 16.75 -16.56 14.63
CA SER A 696 16.09 -15.47 15.36
C SER A 696 16.56 -14.06 14.94
N SER A 697 17.54 -13.93 14.05
CA SER A 697 18.06 -12.63 13.62
C SER A 697 17.13 -11.92 12.64
N ILE A 698 17.22 -10.60 12.55
CA ILE A 698 16.48 -9.83 11.55
C ILE A 698 17.04 -10.11 10.15
N GLU A 699 18.35 -10.37 10.05
CA GLU A 699 19.04 -10.70 8.80
C GLU A 699 18.48 -11.98 8.15
N TYR A 700 18.09 -12.98 8.95
CA TYR A 700 17.43 -14.19 8.44
C TYR A 700 16.06 -13.87 7.84
N ALA A 701 15.24 -13.12 8.58
CA ALA A 701 13.90 -12.74 8.11
C ALA A 701 13.97 -11.86 6.85
N GLN A 702 14.95 -10.95 6.78
CA GLN A 702 15.15 -10.04 5.65
C GLN A 702 15.97 -10.62 4.49
N ASP A 703 16.29 -11.92 4.50
CA ASP A 703 16.93 -12.58 3.36
C ASP A 703 16.00 -12.50 2.13
N ASP A 704 16.48 -11.84 1.09
CA ASP A 704 15.74 -11.58 -0.16
C ASP A 704 15.67 -12.81 -1.07
N THR A 705 16.46 -13.85 -0.78
CA THR A 705 16.40 -15.13 -1.48
C THR A 705 15.19 -15.96 -1.06
N LEU A 706 14.62 -15.69 0.13
CA LEU A 706 13.43 -16.36 0.66
C LEU A 706 12.13 -15.69 0.19
N LEU A 707 11.20 -16.51 -0.28
CA LEU A 707 9.83 -16.11 -0.62
C LEU A 707 9.08 -15.63 0.63
N GLU A 708 8.21 -14.64 0.47
CA GLU A 708 7.35 -14.19 1.57
C GLU A 708 6.50 -15.34 2.14
N SER A 709 5.96 -16.19 1.25
CA SER A 709 5.13 -17.33 1.64
C SER A 709 5.88 -18.42 2.41
N ALA A 710 7.22 -18.41 2.43
CA ALA A 710 8.02 -19.33 3.23
C ALA A 710 7.82 -19.12 4.75
N PHE A 711 7.43 -17.92 5.16
CA PHE A 711 7.26 -17.56 6.57
C PHE A 711 5.84 -17.76 7.10
N THR A 712 4.84 -17.96 6.23
CA THR A 712 3.42 -18.01 6.61
C THR A 712 3.08 -19.22 7.48
N LEU A 713 3.46 -20.42 7.06
CA LEU A 713 3.17 -21.65 7.79
C LEU A 713 3.94 -21.76 9.13
N PRO A 714 5.26 -21.45 9.21
CA PRO A 714 5.93 -21.44 10.50
C PRO A 714 5.41 -20.32 11.42
N LEU A 715 5.02 -19.16 10.89
CA LEU A 715 4.35 -18.13 11.69
C LEU A 715 3.05 -18.66 12.31
N PHE A 716 2.22 -19.37 11.55
CA PHE A 716 1.01 -20.02 12.07
C PHE A 716 1.32 -20.92 13.26
N GLN A 717 2.31 -21.81 13.15
CA GLN A 717 2.74 -22.68 14.26
C GLN A 717 3.17 -21.86 15.47
N LEU A 718 3.96 -20.80 15.25
CA LEU A 718 4.46 -19.95 16.32
C LEU A 718 3.32 -19.25 17.07
N VAL A 719 2.32 -18.72 16.37
CA VAL A 719 1.22 -17.97 17.01
C VAL A 719 0.22 -18.89 17.70
N VAL A 720 -0.14 -20.05 17.14
CA VAL A 720 -1.09 -20.96 17.82
C VAL A 720 -0.46 -21.60 19.06
N SER A 721 0.81 -22.00 18.98
CA SER A 721 1.53 -22.57 20.13
C SER A 721 1.85 -21.53 21.21
N GLN A 722 1.76 -20.23 20.90
CA GLN A 722 1.86 -19.20 21.93
C GLN A 722 0.67 -19.24 22.91
N PHE A 723 -0.49 -19.71 22.44
CA PHE A 723 -1.73 -19.80 23.20
C PHE A 723 -2.21 -21.25 23.28
N THR A 724 -1.29 -22.16 23.65
CA THR A 724 -1.54 -23.61 23.65
C THR A 724 -2.78 -24.01 24.44
N GLU A 725 -3.07 -23.38 25.58
CA GLU A 725 -4.27 -23.70 26.35
C GLU A 725 -5.56 -23.36 25.59
N GLN A 726 -5.57 -22.21 24.91
CA GLN A 726 -6.73 -21.72 24.19
C GLN A 726 -6.94 -22.47 22.87
N PHE A 727 -5.86 -22.78 22.14
CA PHE A 727 -5.88 -23.48 20.85
C PHE A 727 -5.51 -24.97 20.95
N PHE A 728 -5.65 -25.57 22.14
CA PHE A 728 -5.26 -26.97 22.35
C PHE A 728 -5.93 -27.95 21.37
N PRO A 729 -7.25 -27.86 21.06
CA PRO A 729 -7.87 -28.71 20.05
C PRO A 729 -7.24 -28.55 18.68
N GLU A 730 -7.02 -27.31 18.23
CA GLU A 730 -6.41 -27.01 16.94
C GLU A 730 -4.98 -27.53 16.86
N ILE A 731 -4.20 -27.43 17.95
CA ILE A 731 -2.85 -28.00 18.05
C ILE A 731 -2.89 -29.54 17.95
N LEU A 732 -3.88 -30.21 18.55
CA LEU A 732 -4.07 -31.65 18.37
C LEU A 732 -4.35 -32.01 16.91
N GLY A 733 -5.16 -31.21 16.23
CA GLY A 733 -5.45 -31.37 14.80
C GLY A 733 -4.22 -31.18 13.91
N MET A 734 -3.45 -30.13 14.18
CA MET A 734 -2.20 -29.84 13.49
C MET A 734 -1.15 -30.93 13.74
N THR A 735 -1.03 -31.41 14.98
CA THR A 735 -0.15 -32.54 15.32
C THR A 735 -0.61 -33.79 14.57
N LEU A 736 -1.91 -34.09 14.55
CA LEU A 736 -2.43 -35.21 13.77
C LEU A 736 -2.05 -35.11 12.29
N PHE A 737 -2.11 -33.93 11.68
CA PHE A 737 -1.68 -33.75 10.30
C PHE A 737 -0.18 -34.05 10.12
N LEU A 738 0.68 -33.37 10.89
CA LEU A 738 2.13 -33.45 10.79
C LEU A 738 2.61 -34.90 10.89
N GLU A 739 2.10 -35.62 11.90
CA GLU A 739 2.56 -36.97 12.18
C GLU A 739 1.91 -38.02 11.28
N TRP A 740 0.63 -37.87 10.94
CA TRP A 740 -0.11 -38.90 10.20
C TRP A 740 0.18 -38.88 8.70
N GLU A 741 0.40 -37.71 8.10
CA GLU A 741 0.67 -37.56 6.66
C GLU A 741 2.17 -37.67 6.30
N SER A 742 3.04 -37.91 7.29
CA SER A 742 4.50 -38.05 7.13
C SER A 742 4.95 -38.99 6.00
N VAL A 743 4.16 -40.00 5.65
CA VAL A 743 4.43 -40.90 4.51
C VAL A 743 4.55 -40.16 3.17
N GLU A 744 3.88 -39.01 3.00
CA GLU A 744 4.01 -38.13 1.83
C GLU A 744 5.46 -37.64 1.66
N LEU A 745 6.21 -37.47 2.76
CA LEU A 745 7.61 -37.04 2.73
C LEU A 745 8.54 -38.04 2.04
N THR A 746 8.12 -39.31 1.89
CA THR A 746 8.83 -40.32 1.07
C THR A 746 9.05 -39.83 -0.36
N THR A 747 8.10 -39.05 -0.92
CA THR A 747 8.26 -38.45 -2.26
C THR A 747 9.43 -37.47 -2.29
N THR A 748 9.54 -36.63 -1.26
CA THR A 748 10.61 -35.65 -1.11
C THR A 748 11.95 -36.34 -0.86
N GLN A 749 11.98 -37.36 0.01
CA GLN A 749 13.16 -38.19 0.24
C GLN A 749 13.70 -38.77 -1.07
N ARG A 750 12.85 -39.45 -1.87
CA ARG A 750 13.24 -40.04 -3.16
C ARG A 750 13.72 -39.00 -4.16
N LEU A 751 13.10 -37.82 -4.18
CA LEU A 751 13.52 -36.70 -5.04
C LEU A 751 14.93 -36.22 -4.70
N LEU A 752 15.23 -36.03 -3.41
CA LEU A 752 16.56 -35.60 -2.95
C LEU A 752 17.62 -36.65 -3.29
N GLU A 753 17.33 -37.93 -3.02
CA GLU A 753 18.24 -39.05 -3.33
C GLU A 753 18.51 -39.17 -4.83
N HIS A 754 17.49 -39.00 -5.67
CA HIS A 754 17.63 -38.98 -7.14
C HIS A 754 18.64 -37.91 -7.60
N HIS A 755 18.59 -36.73 -6.99
CA HIS A 755 19.51 -35.63 -7.27
C HIS A 755 20.80 -35.63 -6.44
N LYS A 756 21.07 -36.71 -5.69
CA LYS A 756 22.26 -36.91 -4.85
C LYS A 756 22.41 -35.82 -3.78
N LEU A 757 21.30 -35.48 -3.14
CA LEU A 757 21.20 -34.55 -2.03
C LEU A 757 20.97 -35.32 -0.73
N ASP A 758 21.35 -34.71 0.41
CA ASP A 758 21.13 -35.31 1.72
C ASP A 758 19.62 -35.36 2.05
N SER A 759 19.09 -36.56 2.25
CA SER A 759 17.69 -36.82 2.56
C SER A 759 17.44 -37.12 4.05
N THR A 760 18.47 -37.04 4.90
CA THR A 760 18.44 -37.51 6.30
C THR A 760 17.26 -36.95 7.09
N TYR A 761 16.98 -35.65 6.99
CA TYR A 761 15.85 -35.01 7.66
C TYR A 761 14.49 -35.66 7.29
N TYR A 762 14.22 -35.84 6.00
CA TYR A 762 12.96 -36.42 5.54
C TYR A 762 12.86 -37.92 5.83
N ALA A 763 13.99 -38.65 5.72
CA ALA A 763 14.05 -40.07 6.04
C ALA A 763 13.78 -40.33 7.53
N LEU A 764 14.21 -39.42 8.42
CA LEU A 764 13.95 -39.46 9.85
C LEU A 764 12.45 -39.42 10.16
N HIS A 765 11.72 -38.42 9.63
CA HIS A 765 10.26 -38.30 9.80
C HIS A 765 9.49 -39.51 9.27
N VAL A 766 9.85 -40.01 8.07
CA VAL A 766 9.21 -41.22 7.52
C VAL A 766 9.37 -42.44 8.45
N ALA A 767 10.48 -42.53 9.20
CA ALA A 767 10.73 -43.63 10.11
C ALA A 767 10.02 -43.46 11.47
N ILE A 768 10.12 -42.27 12.08
CA ILE A 768 9.63 -41.98 13.42
C ILE A 768 8.10 -41.84 13.44
N ASP A 769 7.50 -41.32 12.37
CA ASP A 769 6.12 -40.84 12.39
C ASP A 769 5.10 -41.90 11.95
N ASN A 770 5.52 -43.17 11.84
CA ASN A 770 4.70 -44.26 11.33
C ASN A 770 3.33 -44.38 12.05
N ALA A 771 2.28 -44.67 11.28
CA ALA A 771 0.87 -44.59 11.71
C ALA A 771 0.46 -45.59 12.81
N HIS A 772 1.26 -46.61 13.12
CA HIS A 772 0.93 -47.66 14.07
C HIS A 772 1.50 -47.38 15.48
N GLU A 773 2.83 -47.41 15.61
CA GLU A 773 3.53 -47.21 16.89
C GLU A 773 4.24 -45.86 17.00
N GLY A 774 4.54 -45.24 15.86
CA GLY A 774 5.22 -43.94 15.75
C GLY A 774 4.36 -42.75 16.14
N HIS A 775 4.87 -41.55 15.86
CA HIS A 775 4.20 -40.30 16.25
C HIS A 775 2.78 -40.19 15.67
N GLY A 776 2.52 -40.68 14.44
CA GLY A 776 1.18 -40.69 13.86
C GLY A 776 0.18 -41.48 14.71
N GLY A 777 0.58 -42.66 15.20
CA GLY A 777 -0.22 -43.45 16.12
C GLY A 777 -0.44 -42.76 17.47
N ILE A 778 0.58 -42.08 17.99
CA ILE A 778 0.50 -41.28 19.23
C ILE A 778 -0.49 -40.11 19.06
N ALA A 779 -0.41 -39.36 17.96
CA ALA A 779 -1.29 -38.23 17.67
C ALA A 779 -2.76 -38.66 17.55
N LYS A 780 -3.06 -39.76 16.83
CA LYS A 780 -4.41 -40.34 16.74
C LYS A 780 -4.95 -40.75 18.12
N ARG A 781 -4.13 -41.37 18.96
CA ARG A 781 -4.50 -41.70 20.35
C ARG A 781 -4.73 -40.45 21.21
N ALA A 782 -3.93 -39.40 21.04
CA ALA A 782 -4.09 -38.13 21.74
C ALA A 782 -5.45 -37.48 21.42
N VAL A 783 -5.85 -37.44 20.14
CA VAL A 783 -7.17 -36.94 19.70
C VAL A 783 -8.31 -37.74 20.33
N LYS A 784 -8.25 -39.08 20.25
CA LYS A 784 -9.27 -39.96 20.87
C LYS A 784 -9.37 -39.73 22.39
N ARG A 785 -8.22 -39.64 23.06
CA ARG A 785 -8.14 -39.42 24.51
C ARG A 785 -8.69 -38.07 24.93
N TYR A 786 -8.45 -37.03 24.13
CA TYR A 786 -8.99 -35.68 24.35
C TYR A 786 -10.51 -35.68 24.22
N LEU A 787 -11.04 -36.17 23.09
CA LEU A 787 -12.47 -36.16 22.78
C LEU A 787 -13.29 -37.07 23.71
N GLY A 788 -12.67 -38.14 24.24
CA GLY A 788 -13.28 -39.03 25.24
C GLY A 788 -13.59 -38.36 26.58
N ARG A 789 -13.08 -37.14 26.84
CA ARG A 789 -13.38 -36.36 28.06
C ARG A 789 -14.72 -35.63 27.99
N PHE A 790 -15.32 -35.52 26.81
CA PHE A 790 -16.50 -34.68 26.57
C PHE A 790 -17.77 -35.52 26.31
N PRO A 791 -18.94 -35.04 26.76
CA PRO A 791 -20.24 -35.56 26.32
C PRO A 791 -20.49 -35.25 24.84
N ASP A 792 -21.44 -35.92 24.20
CA ASP A 792 -21.60 -35.91 22.73
C ASP A 792 -21.68 -34.51 22.09
N ASP A 793 -22.50 -33.58 22.62
CA ASP A 793 -22.66 -32.24 22.03
C ASP A 793 -21.36 -31.42 22.09
N SER A 794 -20.74 -31.34 23.28
CA SER A 794 -19.44 -30.68 23.46
C SER A 794 -18.32 -31.40 22.70
N ARG A 795 -18.39 -32.73 22.55
CA ARG A 795 -17.42 -33.51 21.78
C ARG A 795 -17.43 -33.11 20.31
N GLN A 796 -18.60 -32.86 19.71
CA GLN A 796 -18.68 -32.41 18.31
C GLN A 796 -18.12 -31.00 18.12
N GLU A 797 -18.30 -30.12 19.11
CA GLU A 797 -17.70 -28.79 19.08
C GLU A 797 -16.18 -28.86 19.18
N GLN A 798 -15.65 -29.63 20.13
CA GLN A 798 -14.21 -29.85 20.25
C GLN A 798 -13.63 -30.53 19.01
N TRP A 799 -14.35 -31.50 18.44
CA TRP A 799 -13.94 -32.13 17.18
C TRP A 799 -13.86 -31.14 16.03
N ARG A 800 -14.84 -30.24 15.86
CA ARG A 800 -14.78 -29.21 14.82
C ARG A 800 -13.52 -28.36 14.94
N ARG A 801 -13.07 -28.07 16.16
CA ARG A 801 -11.83 -27.35 16.43
C ARG A 801 -10.59 -28.19 16.11
N VAL A 802 -10.56 -29.46 16.52
CA VAL A 802 -9.49 -30.41 16.13
C VAL A 802 -9.37 -30.50 14.61
N TRP A 803 -10.48 -30.73 13.93
CA TRP A 803 -10.49 -30.81 12.47
C TRP A 803 -10.08 -29.49 11.81
N ASN A 804 -10.48 -28.34 12.37
CA ASN A 804 -10.07 -27.04 11.87
C ASN A 804 -8.55 -26.85 11.97
N GLY A 805 -7.90 -27.32 13.04
CA GLY A 805 -6.44 -27.32 13.16
C GLY A 805 -5.74 -28.18 12.11
N TYR A 806 -6.29 -29.37 11.82
CA TYR A 806 -5.81 -30.25 10.75
C TYR A 806 -5.87 -29.56 9.39
N VAL A 807 -7.04 -28.99 9.05
CA VAL A 807 -7.25 -28.28 7.79
C VAL A 807 -6.42 -27.00 7.72
N ALA A 808 -6.27 -26.28 8.83
CA ALA A 808 -5.48 -25.05 8.88
C ALA A 808 -4.04 -25.32 8.50
N PHE A 809 -3.40 -26.34 9.07
CA PHE A 809 -2.03 -26.67 8.69
C PHE A 809 -1.92 -27.08 7.21
N ARG A 810 -2.84 -27.91 6.70
CA ARG A 810 -2.84 -28.34 5.29
C ARG A 810 -3.04 -27.21 4.29
N THR A 811 -3.75 -26.15 4.67
CA THR A 811 -4.20 -25.09 3.73
C THR A 811 -3.56 -23.73 3.95
N THR A 812 -2.79 -23.55 5.04
CA THR A 812 -2.16 -22.27 5.37
C THR A 812 -0.97 -21.98 4.45
N GLY A 813 -1.00 -20.79 3.85
CA GLY A 813 0.07 -20.28 3.00
C GLY A 813 0.01 -20.80 1.57
N THR A 814 0.89 -20.24 0.73
CA THR A 814 0.92 -20.48 -0.72
C THR A 814 2.28 -21.00 -1.19
N LEU A 815 3.16 -21.39 -0.27
CA LEU A 815 4.56 -21.70 -0.59
C LEU A 815 4.70 -22.71 -1.72
N GLY A 816 3.89 -23.77 -1.74
CA GLY A 816 3.92 -24.76 -2.82
C GLY A 816 3.60 -24.14 -4.19
N ALA A 817 2.59 -23.28 -4.27
CA ALA A 817 2.20 -22.60 -5.51
C ALA A 817 3.21 -21.51 -5.91
N ASP A 818 3.75 -20.75 -4.96
CA ASP A 818 4.72 -19.70 -5.23
C ASP A 818 6.09 -20.29 -5.61
N LEU A 819 6.48 -21.39 -4.99
CA LEU A 819 7.64 -22.18 -5.38
C LEU A 819 7.42 -22.83 -6.75
N ALA A 820 6.23 -23.39 -6.99
CA ALA A 820 5.86 -23.89 -8.32
C ALA A 820 5.96 -22.77 -9.36
N ALA A 821 5.44 -21.57 -9.09
CA ALA A 821 5.55 -20.43 -9.99
C ALA A 821 7.01 -20.00 -10.17
N LYS A 822 7.80 -19.96 -9.08
CA LYS A 822 9.24 -19.66 -9.10
C LYS A 822 10.02 -20.67 -9.95
N VAL A 823 9.59 -21.94 -9.98
CA VAL A 823 10.29 -23.05 -10.65
C VAL A 823 9.75 -23.36 -12.06
N THR A 824 8.44 -23.29 -12.30
CA THR A 824 7.77 -23.79 -13.53
C THR A 824 7.40 -22.73 -14.56
N SER A 825 7.24 -21.48 -14.15
CA SER A 825 6.67 -20.45 -15.02
C SER A 825 7.47 -20.26 -16.32
N PRO A 826 6.84 -20.26 -17.51
CA PRO A 826 7.41 -19.62 -18.70
C PRO A 826 7.65 -18.11 -18.46
N THR A 827 6.88 -17.53 -17.52
CA THR A 827 7.03 -16.22 -16.88
C THR A 827 8.14 -16.15 -15.80
N ARG A 828 8.85 -17.25 -15.50
CA ARG A 828 10.04 -17.28 -14.60
C ARG A 828 11.04 -16.25 -15.06
N THR A 829 11.13 -16.04 -16.36
CA THR A 829 12.07 -15.11 -16.96
C THR A 829 11.61 -13.65 -16.83
N ARG A 830 10.33 -13.33 -17.10
CA ARG A 830 9.76 -11.98 -16.93
C ARG A 830 9.78 -11.56 -15.46
N ASP A 831 9.35 -12.43 -14.56
CA ASP A 831 9.26 -12.13 -13.14
C ASP A 831 10.65 -12.09 -12.47
N ARG A 832 11.62 -12.92 -12.91
CA ARG A 832 13.04 -12.78 -12.49
C ARG A 832 13.62 -11.44 -12.92
N VAL A 833 13.28 -10.98 -14.13
CA VAL A 833 13.68 -9.66 -14.60
C VAL A 833 13.01 -8.56 -13.76
N ILE A 834 11.71 -8.68 -13.43
CA ILE A 834 10.99 -7.74 -12.55
C ILE A 834 11.62 -7.71 -11.16
N ALA A 835 11.80 -8.85 -10.49
CA ALA A 835 12.39 -8.94 -9.16
C ALA A 835 13.84 -8.41 -9.13
N MET A 836 14.62 -8.69 -10.18
CA MET A 836 15.96 -8.11 -10.34
C MET A 836 15.89 -6.59 -10.55
N ILE A 837 14.93 -6.06 -11.33
CA ILE A 837 14.71 -4.61 -11.47
C ILE A 837 14.34 -4.00 -10.12
N GLU A 838 13.48 -4.64 -9.32
CA GLU A 838 13.12 -4.19 -7.98
C GLU A 838 14.32 -4.19 -7.03
N HIS A 839 15.12 -5.24 -7.01
CA HIS A 839 16.35 -5.31 -6.22
C HIS A 839 17.35 -4.20 -6.60
N LYS A 840 17.51 -3.95 -7.91
CA LYS A 840 18.38 -2.87 -8.41
C LYS A 840 17.72 -1.49 -8.40
N LYS A 841 16.42 -1.37 -8.12
CA LYS A 841 15.61 -0.13 -8.28
C LYS A 841 16.26 1.06 -7.57
N LYS A 842 16.76 0.84 -6.35
CA LYS A 842 17.39 1.88 -5.53
C LYS A 842 18.47 2.66 -6.28
N TYR A 843 19.28 1.97 -7.09
CA TYR A 843 20.37 2.59 -7.85
C TYR A 843 20.02 2.74 -9.34
N GLY A 844 19.29 1.78 -9.92
CA GLY A 844 18.88 1.79 -11.33
C GLY A 844 17.97 2.97 -11.68
N SER A 845 17.04 3.33 -10.80
CA SER A 845 16.13 4.47 -10.98
C SER A 845 16.80 5.84 -10.95
N LEU A 846 18.12 5.91 -10.83
CA LEU A 846 18.91 7.15 -10.85
C LEU A 846 19.74 7.32 -12.12
N ASN A 847 19.83 6.31 -12.98
CA ASN A 847 20.84 6.23 -14.04
C ASN A 847 20.32 6.58 -15.44
N HIS A 848 19.02 6.78 -15.63
CA HIS A 848 18.44 7.13 -16.93
C HIS A 848 18.05 8.61 -16.96
N ALA A 849 18.78 9.44 -17.70
CA ALA A 849 18.33 10.80 -18.00
C ALA A 849 17.01 10.76 -18.82
N ARG A 850 16.21 11.85 -18.75
CA ARG A 850 14.95 12.12 -19.50
C ARG A 850 14.59 11.08 -20.57
N VAL A 851 13.35 10.56 -20.54
CA VAL A 851 12.77 9.57 -21.48
C VAL A 851 13.62 9.40 -22.73
N ALA A 852 14.43 8.35 -22.80
CA ALA A 852 15.34 8.16 -23.92
C ALA A 852 14.50 7.97 -25.19
N PRO A 853 14.48 8.93 -26.15
CA PRO A 853 13.49 8.97 -27.23
C PRO A 853 13.52 7.72 -28.13
N GLN A 854 14.67 7.05 -28.18
CA GLN A 854 14.88 5.84 -28.98
C GLN A 854 14.46 4.54 -28.27
N THR A 855 14.19 4.58 -26.95
CA THR A 855 13.92 3.39 -26.13
C THR A 855 12.63 3.48 -25.31
N GLY A 856 12.05 4.68 -25.15
CA GLY A 856 10.91 4.92 -24.25
C GLY A 856 11.24 4.77 -22.75
N MET A 857 12.47 4.40 -22.39
CA MET A 857 12.88 4.14 -21.00
C MET A 857 12.97 5.44 -20.19
N SER A 858 12.49 5.39 -18.95
CA SER A 858 12.62 6.47 -17.97
C SER A 858 12.80 5.93 -16.55
N ASN A 859 13.37 6.74 -15.65
CA ASN A 859 13.51 6.39 -14.23
C ASN A 859 12.18 6.09 -13.53
N ASN A 860 11.04 6.58 -14.06
CA ASN A 860 9.72 6.34 -13.47
C ASN A 860 9.20 4.94 -13.70
N LEU A 861 9.65 4.28 -14.77
CA LEU A 861 9.26 2.90 -15.05
C LEU A 861 9.78 1.93 -13.99
N PHE A 862 10.74 2.34 -13.13
CA PHE A 862 11.14 1.54 -11.96
C PHE A 862 10.08 1.48 -10.87
N GLU A 863 9.09 2.38 -10.86
CA GLU A 863 7.91 2.26 -9.99
C GLU A 863 6.92 1.22 -10.53
N ASN A 864 7.00 0.88 -11.82
CA ASN A 864 6.17 -0.14 -12.46
C ASN A 864 7.02 -1.01 -13.42
N PRO A 865 7.82 -1.96 -12.89
CA PRO A 865 8.72 -2.79 -13.69
C PRO A 865 8.01 -3.59 -14.77
N GLY A 866 6.74 -3.99 -14.56
CA GLY A 866 5.92 -4.64 -15.58
C GLY A 866 5.76 -3.77 -16.82
N GLN A 867 5.36 -2.51 -16.64
CA GLN A 867 5.25 -1.53 -17.72
C GLN A 867 6.61 -1.21 -18.37
N MET A 868 7.70 -1.25 -17.60
CA MET A 868 9.07 -1.10 -18.14
C MET A 868 9.36 -2.16 -19.21
N LEU A 869 9.03 -3.42 -18.94
CA LEU A 869 9.28 -4.52 -19.86
C LEU A 869 8.44 -4.40 -21.14
N ASP A 870 7.19 -3.99 -21.02
CA ASP A 870 6.33 -3.75 -22.18
C ASP A 870 6.85 -2.58 -23.03
N ALA A 871 7.37 -1.52 -22.40
CA ALA A 871 7.99 -0.40 -23.11
C ALA A 871 9.27 -0.82 -23.87
N LEU A 872 10.09 -1.72 -23.32
CA LEU A 872 11.29 -2.25 -23.98
C LEU A 872 10.94 -3.08 -25.23
N VAL A 873 9.85 -3.86 -25.17
CA VAL A 873 9.34 -4.60 -26.34
C VAL A 873 8.74 -3.64 -27.37
N GLY A 874 7.87 -2.73 -26.93
CA GLY A 874 7.18 -1.76 -27.80
C GLY A 874 8.12 -0.79 -28.53
N SER A 875 9.28 -0.48 -27.94
CA SER A 875 10.31 0.37 -28.55
C SER A 875 11.27 -0.37 -29.48
N GLY A 876 11.22 -1.71 -29.54
CA GLY A 876 12.15 -2.53 -30.33
C GLY A 876 13.55 -2.68 -29.72
N GLN A 877 13.75 -2.24 -28.46
CA GLN A 877 14.99 -2.52 -27.71
C GLN A 877 15.13 -4.01 -27.37
N VAL A 878 14.00 -4.68 -27.21
CA VAL A 878 13.87 -6.13 -27.11
C VAL A 878 13.23 -6.64 -28.40
N VAL A 879 13.93 -7.52 -29.10
CA VAL A 879 13.41 -8.25 -30.25
C VAL A 879 12.85 -9.59 -29.74
N PRO A 880 11.51 -9.80 -29.74
CA PRO A 880 10.90 -11.01 -29.20
C PRO A 880 11.53 -12.29 -29.79
N GLY A 881 12.02 -13.18 -28.93
CA GLY A 881 12.65 -14.44 -29.30
C GLY A 881 14.15 -14.35 -29.63
N ASP A 882 14.74 -13.16 -29.78
CA ASP A 882 16.13 -12.98 -30.22
C ASP A 882 16.96 -12.11 -29.25
N PRO A 883 17.58 -12.70 -28.22
CA PRO A 883 18.41 -11.95 -27.27
C PRO A 883 19.71 -11.43 -27.89
N ASP A 884 20.28 -12.10 -28.89
CA ASP A 884 21.54 -11.67 -29.51
C ASP A 884 21.32 -10.52 -30.50
N GLY A 885 20.17 -10.47 -31.17
CA GLY A 885 19.74 -9.37 -32.01
C GLY A 885 19.08 -8.21 -31.25
N SER A 886 18.79 -8.36 -29.96
CA SER A 886 18.17 -7.32 -29.13
C SER A 886 19.15 -6.19 -28.78
N PRO A 887 18.92 -4.93 -29.20
CA PRO A 887 19.79 -3.80 -28.87
C PRO A 887 20.03 -3.60 -27.36
N PHE A 888 19.04 -3.93 -26.53
CA PHE A 888 19.13 -3.86 -25.08
C PHE A 888 20.24 -4.75 -24.50
N MET A 889 20.40 -5.98 -25.02
CA MET A 889 21.42 -6.92 -24.56
C MET A 889 22.83 -6.47 -24.96
N ALA A 890 22.96 -5.80 -26.11
CA ALA A 890 24.24 -5.26 -26.55
C ALA A 890 24.77 -4.17 -25.60
N GLN A 891 23.88 -3.42 -24.93
CA GLN A 891 24.27 -2.40 -23.95
C GLN A 891 24.97 -2.99 -22.72
N MET A 892 24.79 -4.28 -22.43
CA MET A 892 25.43 -4.97 -21.30
C MET A 892 26.83 -5.50 -21.62
N ARG A 893 27.21 -5.52 -22.91
CA ARG A 893 28.53 -5.98 -23.39
C ARG A 893 29.58 -4.86 -23.29
N PHE A 894 30.86 -5.24 -23.40
CA PHE A 894 31.98 -4.30 -23.36
C PHE A 894 31.80 -3.18 -24.41
N GLY A 895 31.81 -1.92 -23.97
CA GLY A 895 31.55 -0.74 -24.81
C GLY A 895 30.10 -0.22 -24.80
N GLY A 896 29.16 -0.95 -24.19
CA GLY A 896 27.77 -0.51 -23.99
C GLY A 896 27.55 0.28 -22.71
N HIS A 897 26.45 1.05 -22.63
CA HIS A 897 26.16 1.94 -21.50
C HIS A 897 25.83 1.23 -20.19
N MET A 898 25.49 -0.07 -20.25
CA MET A 898 25.14 -0.91 -19.08
C MET A 898 26.19 -1.99 -18.81
N TYR A 899 27.42 -1.85 -19.33
CA TYR A 899 28.50 -2.80 -19.09
C TYR A 899 28.78 -2.96 -17.58
N ARG A 900 28.73 -4.20 -17.09
CA ARG A 900 28.87 -4.59 -15.67
C ARG A 900 27.77 -4.10 -14.70
N VAL A 901 26.67 -3.55 -15.21
CA VAL A 901 25.49 -3.24 -14.37
C VAL A 901 24.78 -4.53 -13.92
N PHE A 902 24.78 -5.54 -14.80
CA PHE A 902 24.19 -6.86 -14.58
C PHE A 902 25.28 -7.93 -14.49
N THR A 903 25.17 -8.83 -13.51
CA THR A 903 26.02 -10.02 -13.41
C THR A 903 25.78 -10.96 -14.60
N ASP A 904 26.68 -11.92 -14.85
CA ASP A 904 26.50 -12.92 -15.92
C ASP A 904 25.23 -13.76 -15.71
N GLU A 905 24.81 -13.93 -14.46
CA GLU A 905 23.54 -14.56 -14.11
C GLU A 905 22.33 -13.67 -14.45
N GLU A 906 22.36 -12.40 -14.07
CA GLU A 906 21.28 -11.45 -14.38
C GLU A 906 21.15 -11.20 -15.89
N GLN A 907 22.26 -11.20 -16.63
CA GLN A 907 22.24 -11.16 -18.10
C GLN A 907 21.56 -12.41 -18.69
N ARG A 908 21.70 -13.58 -18.05
CA ARG A 908 20.97 -14.79 -18.45
C ARG A 908 19.47 -14.66 -18.16
N TYR A 909 19.07 -13.98 -17.08
CA TYR A 909 17.65 -13.73 -16.78
C TYR A 909 16.98 -12.94 -17.90
N TRP A 910 17.64 -11.86 -18.36
CA TRP A 910 17.19 -11.08 -19.51
C TRP A 910 17.14 -11.91 -20.79
N ALA A 911 18.19 -12.68 -21.08
CA ALA A 911 18.25 -13.50 -22.29
C ALA A 911 17.14 -14.56 -22.33
N ASP A 912 16.89 -15.23 -21.21
CA ASP A 912 15.83 -16.24 -21.09
C ASP A 912 14.45 -15.59 -21.25
N TRP A 913 14.26 -14.36 -20.76
CA TRP A 913 13.01 -13.62 -20.93
C TRP A 913 12.75 -13.27 -22.37
N ILE A 914 13.74 -12.71 -23.04
CA ILE A 914 13.62 -12.35 -24.46
C ILE A 914 13.28 -13.59 -25.30
N ARG A 915 13.93 -14.73 -25.05
CA ARG A 915 13.64 -16.01 -25.72
C ARG A 915 12.23 -16.52 -25.47
N SER A 916 11.65 -16.22 -24.31
CA SER A 916 10.29 -16.65 -23.96
C SER A 916 9.18 -15.85 -24.68
N LEU A 917 9.50 -14.69 -25.26
CA LEU A 917 8.52 -13.85 -25.93
C LEU A 917 8.10 -14.47 -27.28
N PRO A 918 6.81 -14.39 -27.67
CA PRO A 918 6.34 -14.93 -28.94
C PRO A 918 6.95 -14.15 -30.12
N SER A 919 7.67 -14.86 -30.99
CA SER A 919 8.26 -14.28 -32.20
C SER A 919 7.17 -13.80 -33.15
N SER A 920 7.09 -12.48 -33.40
CA SER A 920 6.25 -11.95 -34.49
C SER A 920 6.94 -12.19 -35.85
N PRO A 921 6.20 -12.53 -36.93
CA PRO A 921 6.78 -12.60 -38.25
C PRO A 921 7.26 -11.19 -38.68
N PRO A 922 8.39 -11.08 -39.39
CA PRO A 922 8.98 -9.79 -39.73
C PRO A 922 8.05 -8.99 -40.66
N PRO A 923 7.93 -7.66 -40.48
CA PRO A 923 7.29 -6.81 -41.48
C PRO A 923 8.10 -6.85 -42.79
N PRO A 924 7.47 -6.75 -43.97
CA PRO A 924 8.17 -6.83 -45.25
C PRO A 924 9.11 -5.63 -45.46
N GLY A 925 10.40 -5.86 -45.20
CA GLY A 925 11.56 -5.42 -45.97
C GLY A 925 11.83 -3.92 -46.12
N ARG A 926 12.80 -3.40 -45.35
CA ARG A 926 13.73 -2.37 -45.85
C ARG A 926 15.15 -2.94 -45.83
N ARG A 927 15.60 -3.45 -46.98
CA ARG A 927 16.97 -3.96 -47.15
C ARG A 927 17.98 -2.81 -47.00
N VAL A 928 18.77 -2.83 -45.93
CA VAL A 928 20.05 -2.14 -45.87
C VAL A 928 21.13 -3.18 -46.11
N ALA A 929 21.87 -3.05 -47.21
CA ALA A 929 22.92 -3.98 -47.60
C ALA A 929 24.14 -3.81 -46.67
N PHE A 930 24.47 -4.85 -45.91
CA PHE A 930 25.76 -4.96 -45.22
C PHE A 930 26.74 -5.76 -46.08
N LYS A 931 27.93 -5.19 -46.30
CA LYS A 931 29.09 -5.90 -46.85
C LYS A 931 29.58 -6.95 -45.85
N PRO A 932 30.01 -8.14 -46.29
CA PRO A 932 30.63 -9.12 -45.40
C PRO A 932 31.98 -8.59 -44.89
N ALA A 933 32.15 -8.61 -43.57
CA ALA A 933 33.42 -8.32 -42.92
C ALA A 933 34.37 -9.53 -43.07
N THR A 934 35.60 -9.24 -43.44
CA THR A 934 36.75 -10.14 -43.55
C THR A 934 37.11 -10.78 -42.21
N GLU A 935 37.57 -12.04 -42.27
CA GLU A 935 38.12 -12.83 -41.15
C GLU A 935 39.14 -12.04 -40.32
N ALA A 936 38.96 -12.08 -39.00
CA ALA A 936 39.96 -11.63 -38.03
C ALA A 936 40.85 -12.81 -37.58
N PRO A 937 42.17 -12.61 -37.38
CA PRO A 937 43.10 -13.68 -37.03
C PRO A 937 43.06 -14.02 -35.53
N ALA A 938 43.45 -15.26 -35.20
CA ALA A 938 43.49 -15.80 -33.84
C ALA A 938 44.49 -15.06 -32.93
N PRO A 939 44.19 -14.90 -31.62
CA PRO A 939 45.09 -14.25 -30.67
C PRO A 939 46.26 -15.16 -30.22
N PRO A 940 47.42 -14.59 -29.88
CA PRO A 940 48.60 -15.34 -29.44
C PRO A 940 48.49 -15.76 -27.97
N ALA A 941 49.19 -16.85 -27.63
CA ALA A 941 49.30 -17.38 -26.27
C ALA A 941 50.04 -16.41 -25.32
N PRO A 942 49.63 -16.31 -24.04
CA PRO A 942 50.26 -15.41 -23.08
C PRO A 942 51.58 -15.98 -22.55
N THR A 943 52.68 -15.30 -22.86
CA THR A 943 53.95 -15.38 -22.14
C THR A 943 54.08 -14.18 -21.21
N GLY A 944 54.26 -14.39 -19.90
CA GLY A 944 54.74 -13.34 -19.00
C GLY A 944 54.10 -13.32 -17.62
N THR A 945 54.91 -13.66 -16.62
CA THR A 945 54.68 -13.66 -15.16
C THR A 945 54.23 -12.32 -14.58
N VAL A 946 53.16 -12.34 -13.78
CA VAL A 946 52.81 -11.27 -12.82
C VAL A 946 52.98 -11.82 -11.39
N ARG A 947 53.75 -11.10 -10.57
CA ARG A 947 54.08 -11.43 -9.19
C ARG A 947 52.84 -11.35 -8.28
N HIS A 948 52.53 -12.44 -7.59
CA HIS A 948 51.63 -12.44 -6.44
C HIS A 948 52.31 -11.80 -5.22
N LEU A 949 51.67 -10.80 -4.61
CA LEU A 949 51.94 -10.39 -3.24
C LEU A 949 51.18 -11.34 -2.32
N VAL A 950 51.93 -12.12 -1.53
CA VAL A 950 51.43 -13.07 -0.54
C VAL A 950 51.55 -12.40 0.83
N PHE A 951 50.45 -12.24 1.54
CA PHE A 951 50.45 -12.10 3.00
C PHE A 951 49.85 -13.39 3.56
N ALA A 952 50.73 -14.32 3.92
CA ALA A 952 50.41 -15.46 4.75
C ALA A 952 50.90 -15.13 6.15
N SER A 953 50.00 -15.18 7.13
CA SER A 953 50.36 -15.34 8.54
C SER A 953 49.96 -16.76 8.95
N SER A 954 50.90 -17.52 9.49
CA SER A 954 50.75 -18.91 9.91
C SER A 954 50.01 -19.03 11.25
N ALA A 955 49.39 -20.19 11.47
CA ALA A 955 48.59 -20.52 12.65
C ALA A 955 49.33 -20.44 14.00
N GLU A 956 50.67 -20.29 14.02
CA GLU A 956 51.45 -20.07 15.25
C GLU A 956 51.49 -18.61 15.73
N GLU A 957 51.10 -17.61 14.91
CA GLU A 957 51.07 -16.19 15.34
C GLU A 957 49.74 -15.76 15.99
N VAL A 958 48.72 -16.62 15.98
CA VAL A 958 47.41 -16.37 16.62
C VAL A 958 47.40 -16.80 18.10
N ALA A 959 48.39 -17.58 18.53
CA ALA A 959 48.44 -18.14 19.89
C ALA A 959 48.99 -17.18 20.96
N ASP A 960 49.65 -16.07 20.60
CA ASP A 960 50.45 -15.25 21.53
C ASP A 960 50.04 -13.75 21.63
N HIS A 961 48.81 -13.36 21.26
CA HIS A 961 48.37 -11.96 21.39
C HIS A 961 47.64 -11.64 22.73
N PRO A 962 47.99 -10.54 23.44
CA PRO A 962 47.73 -10.37 24.88
C PRO A 962 46.36 -9.76 25.21
N ARG A 963 45.31 -10.59 25.13
CA ARG A 963 44.08 -10.40 25.94
C ARG A 963 43.66 -11.75 26.52
N GLY A 964 44.25 -12.06 27.68
CA GLY A 964 43.92 -13.24 28.47
C GLY A 964 42.52 -13.20 29.09
N THR A 965 41.87 -14.36 29.03
CA THR A 965 41.18 -15.07 30.13
C THR A 965 40.33 -14.28 31.12
N LEU A 966 39.03 -14.63 31.18
CA LEU A 966 38.28 -14.80 32.44
C LEU A 966 37.20 -15.88 32.26
N LEU A 967 37.57 -17.13 32.49
CA LEU A 967 36.67 -18.16 33.03
C LEU A 967 36.90 -18.19 34.54
N GLY A 968 35.82 -18.10 35.32
CA GLY A 968 35.83 -18.27 36.76
C GLY A 968 34.53 -18.95 37.21
N HIS A 969 34.63 -20.23 37.54
CA HIS A 969 33.64 -21.02 38.27
C HIS A 969 33.38 -20.43 39.67
N GLY A 970 32.16 -20.65 40.18
CA GLY A 970 31.81 -20.41 41.58
C GLY A 970 30.45 -21.00 41.95
N SER A 971 30.43 -22.30 42.22
CA SER A 971 29.34 -23.07 42.84
C SER A 971 28.95 -22.57 44.25
N ALA A 972 27.67 -22.68 44.64
CA ALA A 972 27.21 -23.35 45.88
C ALA A 972 25.68 -23.25 46.10
N HIS A 973 25.09 -24.43 46.35
CA HIS A 973 23.74 -24.76 46.86
C HIS A 973 22.54 -24.72 45.91
#